data_AF-A0AAD9J0A9-F1
#
_entry.id   AF-A0AAD9J0A9-F1
#
_cell.length_a   1.000
_cell.length_b   1.000
_cell.length_c   1.000
_cell.angle_alpha   90.00
_cell.angle_beta   90.00
_cell.angle_gamma   90.00
#
_symmetry.space_group_name_H-M   'P 1'
#
loop_
_entity.id
_entity.type
_entity.pdbx_description
1 polymer ?
#
loop_
_entity_poly.entity_id
_entity_poly.type
_entity_poly.pdbx_seq_one_letter_code
_entity_poly.pdbx_strand_id
1 'polypeptide(L)'
;MQELKKKKIIAAGIDFGAINTGVSYFSFSKDDAPHQTLPEAELIITDKNIKWLLVDRREKRHTKRNLLRREKSKKLLWELLLSRDIYKETLPFALQEELMGLMNRRGFTFQENELSTEDWSEDLCEFLDDYLEDSNIGNARGTTIVEKIKNYTNEYDEKLKTLLKAKPKKTSSEEPPQWVKKYKWIKDHDSKKYSFSEKLLASAIKAIRESLETRERESLGNYPREEYLKLIKSDIAHYYTQDHWKPLRDKFSKDEFSCLVGNIANLQLRFLRKYFHDEQRKNNPDRGFQASRFAWLYLRTIRNFHAKETDEVDRKRQTIKALSEHNLASRQTALTASSTQILKFLCSLDPHNSIPPYEDQNNRNIERCPSLYLNPRYLDKHYPSWKTHWIGSSIEKYFGNLPLSKDLNLSIEKDALIFLHRVLDVRNVSNPFKFIDVQKKKKEIDIILNEAPFAELNEERRIAFKELYEFYRKYTGTISQAKKGLSNDTDLRNILKRCNHQVPHKNKVVEISLGRIIGKQISPEDVKNFREGPWAVPRSIKSVCRRCAELQKQHGYETKKCFTEQLKFSTEIKKLCTDITNASKKIAEHFESPPTKERTCDEDLFILTQIFNILESDLHGFASSCLQCAKENLWRNQQYGEKGVHAISLRIDSVAPIDGVINKLVSFVAGRISSHILKIAQKLELTPDEELHIYLFPEENKFSQVEELSSLKGKRLKESIKKAVQQKEYNFQEKDGRIQNDSPCCPYTGETIQSGGEIDHIIPRSFSKKRYGTVINHEINLIYASRMGNQKKKNKTPEFEDLHPNYLKNVFNTTDKSTITHSIRAVIEMLDKNPHIDLSLFEPKKRNYLRVGLFISELQQEIANLLLRNSTRARVNGSQRYLAKQIVKKVRRNYPYAQSSLFLQETEEIRKIRKDLEERGIVEKKKTPQPAFSHIIDANISLFLGLNQEGYATFISQGPEEFLPKQFHIIRAQKKKISERTRPSDIARLSLMHADMFDSVGTLAGMGIRAKLFTNDTKKLQKTLTADAFATIAGAFLGTSTTTSFIESAAGVEEQDLLA
;
A
#
# COMPACT_ATOMS: atom_id res chain seq x y z
N MET A 1 -42.27 30.26 2.98
CA MET A 1 -42.24 28.85 2.57
C MET A 1 -41.35 28.76 1.33
N GLN A 2 -40.10 28.33 1.48
CA GLN A 2 -39.23 28.04 0.33
C GLN A 2 -39.69 26.72 -0.28
N GLU A 3 -39.95 26.71 -1.59
CA GLU A 3 -40.11 25.47 -2.35
C GLU A 3 -38.97 24.52 -2.00
N LEU A 4 -39.31 23.33 -1.51
CA LEU A 4 -38.37 22.23 -1.34
C LEU A 4 -37.84 21.86 -2.73
N LYS A 5 -36.70 22.44 -3.12
CA LYS A 5 -36.01 22.09 -4.37
C LYS A 5 -35.90 20.56 -4.45
N LYS A 6 -36.47 19.97 -5.51
CA LYS A 6 -36.52 18.52 -5.71
C LYS A 6 -35.10 17.94 -5.72
N LYS A 7 -34.86 16.96 -4.85
CA LYS A 7 -33.56 16.28 -4.74
C LYS A 7 -33.24 15.53 -6.03
N LYS A 8 -32.17 15.92 -6.72
CA LYS A 8 -31.69 15.26 -7.95
C LYS A 8 -30.74 14.13 -7.60
N ILE A 9 -30.92 12.99 -8.25
CA ILE A 9 -30.17 11.77 -7.97
C ILE A 9 -29.41 11.34 -9.21
N ILE A 10 -28.12 11.02 -9.03
CA ILE A 10 -27.28 10.34 -10.04
C ILE A 10 -26.75 9.06 -9.41
N ALA A 11 -27.11 7.92 -10.00
CA ALA A 11 -26.66 6.60 -9.58
C ALA A 11 -25.64 6.04 -10.58
N ALA A 12 -24.60 5.35 -10.07
CA ALA A 12 -23.61 4.68 -10.90
C ALA A 12 -23.34 3.25 -10.42
N GLY A 13 -23.59 2.27 -11.28
CA GLY A 13 -23.15 0.88 -11.12
C GLY A 13 -21.78 0.69 -11.75
N ILE A 14 -20.86 0.05 -11.05
CA ILE A 14 -19.45 -0.04 -11.44
C ILE A 14 -18.98 -1.48 -11.34
N ASP A 15 -18.55 -2.08 -12.45
CA ASP A 15 -17.77 -3.32 -12.45
C ASP A 15 -16.28 -2.99 -12.52
N PHE A 16 -15.60 -2.99 -11.37
CA PHE A 16 -14.24 -2.49 -11.25
C PHE A 16 -13.17 -3.55 -11.59
N GLY A 17 -12.86 -3.70 -12.89
CA GLY A 17 -11.70 -4.46 -13.36
C GLY A 17 -10.41 -3.65 -13.46
N ALA A 18 -9.28 -4.33 -13.63
CA ALA A 18 -7.99 -3.67 -13.78
C ALA A 18 -7.73 -3.20 -15.22
N ILE A 19 -8.14 -4.00 -16.21
CA ILE A 19 -8.08 -3.65 -17.65
C ILE A 19 -9.38 -3.01 -18.09
N ASN A 20 -10.50 -3.70 -17.89
CA ASN A 20 -11.81 -3.23 -18.31
C ASN A 20 -12.62 -2.86 -17.07
N THR A 21 -13.11 -1.63 -17.02
CA THR A 21 -14.10 -1.21 -16.01
C THR A 21 -15.38 -0.84 -16.73
N GLY A 22 -16.45 -1.58 -16.48
CA GLY A 22 -17.78 -1.23 -16.95
C GLY A 22 -18.45 -0.26 -15.98
N VAL A 23 -19.14 0.75 -16.49
CA VAL A 23 -19.89 1.71 -15.66
C VAL A 23 -21.23 2.01 -16.32
N SER A 24 -22.28 2.05 -15.51
CA SER A 24 -23.63 2.41 -15.94
C SER A 24 -24.18 3.51 -15.05
N TYR A 25 -24.86 4.48 -15.65
CA TYR A 25 -25.37 5.68 -15.00
C TYR A 25 -26.87 5.79 -15.18
N PHE A 26 -27.56 6.25 -14.14
CA PHE A 26 -28.99 6.53 -14.19
C PHE A 26 -29.31 7.75 -13.35
N SER A 27 -30.14 8.66 -13.87
CA SER A 27 -30.49 9.90 -13.19
C SER A 27 -32.00 10.12 -13.12
N PHE A 28 -32.48 10.58 -11.95
CA PHE A 28 -33.90 10.79 -11.68
C PHE A 28 -34.10 11.84 -10.57
N SER A 29 -35.31 12.38 -10.43
CA SER A 29 -35.71 13.13 -9.22
C SER A 29 -36.47 12.19 -8.29
N LYS A 30 -36.40 12.41 -6.97
CA LYS A 30 -37.09 11.54 -5.99
C LYS A 30 -38.62 11.48 -6.18
N ASP A 31 -39.22 12.56 -6.68
CA ASP A 31 -40.68 12.73 -6.78
C ASP A 31 -41.18 12.84 -8.24
N ASP A 32 -40.33 12.60 -9.24
CA ASP A 32 -40.69 12.66 -10.67
C ASP A 32 -40.41 11.33 -11.39
N ALA A 33 -40.98 11.17 -12.59
CA ALA A 33 -40.55 10.15 -13.55
C ALA A 33 -39.03 10.24 -13.82
N PRO A 34 -38.36 9.12 -14.15
CA PRO A 34 -36.93 9.13 -14.37
C PRO A 34 -36.56 10.05 -15.55
N HIS A 35 -35.44 10.78 -15.44
CA HIS A 35 -34.97 11.70 -16.49
C HIS A 35 -34.54 10.95 -17.76
N GLN A 36 -34.29 9.65 -17.63
CA GLN A 36 -33.89 8.75 -18.70
C GLN A 36 -34.65 7.43 -18.55
N THR A 37 -35.11 6.85 -19.66
CA THR A 37 -35.80 5.55 -19.65
C THR A 37 -34.83 4.37 -19.52
N LEU A 38 -33.59 4.52 -20.03
CA LEU A 38 -32.54 3.51 -19.97
C LEU A 38 -31.23 4.10 -19.42
N PRO A 39 -30.37 3.28 -18.78
CA PRO A 39 -29.06 3.72 -18.31
C PRO A 39 -28.12 4.15 -19.44
N GLU A 40 -27.35 5.22 -19.21
CA GLU A 40 -26.15 5.52 -20.00
C GLU A 40 -25.01 4.59 -19.57
N ALA A 41 -24.20 4.06 -20.50
CA ALA A 41 -23.12 3.14 -20.17
C ALA A 41 -21.77 3.52 -20.79
N GLU A 42 -20.69 3.26 -20.06
CA GLU A 42 -19.30 3.49 -20.48
C GLU A 42 -18.39 2.31 -20.14
N LEU A 43 -17.57 1.91 -21.12
CA LEU A 43 -16.49 0.95 -20.94
C LEU A 43 -15.15 1.70 -20.87
N ILE A 44 -14.54 1.71 -19.70
CA ILE A 44 -13.22 2.30 -19.48
C ILE A 44 -12.16 1.20 -19.66
N ILE A 45 -11.35 1.32 -20.70
CA ILE A 45 -10.27 0.38 -21.02
C ILE A 45 -8.94 1.01 -20.62
N THR A 46 -8.23 0.36 -19.71
CA THR A 46 -6.84 0.70 -19.39
C THR A 46 -5.89 -0.04 -20.32
N ASP A 47 -5.07 0.73 -21.04
CA ASP A 47 -4.18 0.19 -22.05
C ASP A 47 -2.94 -0.45 -21.40
N LYS A 48 -2.65 -1.70 -21.79
CA LYS A 48 -1.44 -2.44 -21.40
C LYS A 48 -0.17 -1.76 -21.92
N ASN A 49 -0.26 -1.01 -23.01
CA ASN A 49 0.87 -0.29 -23.61
C ASN A 49 1.27 0.96 -22.81
N ILE A 50 0.47 1.38 -21.82
CA ILE A 50 0.85 2.43 -20.88
C ILE A 50 1.80 1.84 -19.83
N LYS A 51 2.92 2.54 -19.57
CA LYS A 51 3.83 2.16 -18.48
C LYS A 51 3.23 2.51 -17.13
N TRP A 52 2.51 1.55 -16.53
CA TRP A 52 1.92 1.66 -15.20
C TRP A 52 2.97 1.63 -14.09
N LEU A 53 4.03 0.86 -14.28
CA LEU A 53 5.20 0.82 -13.40
C LEU A 53 6.13 2.01 -13.61
N LEU A 54 6.78 2.44 -12.53
CA LEU A 54 7.76 3.55 -12.56
C LEU A 54 9.21 3.06 -12.66
N VAL A 55 9.45 1.76 -12.87
CA VAL A 55 10.79 1.13 -12.84
C VAL A 55 11.70 1.77 -13.89
N ASP A 56 11.34 1.73 -15.16
CA ASP A 56 12.17 2.27 -16.25
C ASP A 56 12.39 3.78 -16.11
N ARG A 57 11.35 4.52 -15.69
CA ARG A 57 11.46 5.97 -15.45
C ARG A 57 12.44 6.24 -14.31
N ARG A 58 12.39 5.43 -13.25
CA ARG A 58 13.27 5.53 -12.10
C ARG A 58 14.71 5.23 -12.54
N GLU A 59 14.93 4.13 -13.24
CA GLU A 59 16.22 3.73 -13.79
C GLU A 59 16.85 4.82 -14.65
N LYS A 60 16.17 5.28 -15.72
CA LYS A 60 16.64 6.39 -16.56
C LYS A 60 16.99 7.65 -15.75
N ARG A 61 16.18 7.96 -14.73
CA ARG A 61 16.44 9.08 -13.82
C ARG A 61 17.70 8.86 -12.98
N HIS A 62 17.96 7.65 -12.51
CA HIS A 62 19.18 7.33 -11.75
C HIS A 62 20.42 7.33 -12.66
N THR A 63 20.32 6.81 -13.89
CA THR A 63 21.38 6.92 -14.90
C THR A 63 21.75 8.38 -15.17
N LYS A 64 20.76 9.23 -15.46
CA LYS A 64 20.99 10.67 -15.65
C LYS A 64 21.61 11.34 -14.41
N ARG A 65 21.19 10.94 -13.22
CA ARG A 65 21.76 11.44 -11.96
C ARG A 65 23.21 11.01 -11.77
N ASN A 66 23.57 9.78 -12.14
CA ASN A 66 24.94 9.29 -12.05
C ASN A 66 25.86 10.04 -13.03
N LEU A 67 25.40 10.25 -14.27
CA LEU A 67 26.12 11.08 -15.24
C LEU A 67 26.33 12.51 -14.73
N LEU A 68 25.26 13.16 -14.24
CA LEU A 68 25.33 14.50 -13.67
C LEU A 68 26.25 14.56 -12.43
N ARG A 69 26.30 13.49 -11.63
CA ARG A 69 27.19 13.43 -10.47
C ARG A 69 28.64 13.44 -10.92
N ARG A 70 28.97 12.61 -11.89
CA ARG A 70 30.31 12.49 -12.47
C ARG A 70 30.78 13.81 -13.09
N GLU A 71 29.92 14.45 -13.88
CA GLU A 71 30.17 15.78 -14.46
C GLU A 71 30.46 16.82 -13.37
N LYS A 72 29.62 16.87 -12.33
CA LYS A 72 29.78 17.85 -11.24
C LYS A 72 30.99 17.58 -10.35
N SER A 73 31.35 16.32 -10.11
CA SER A 73 32.55 16.01 -9.32
C SER A 73 33.82 16.39 -10.07
N LYS A 74 33.86 16.12 -11.38
CA LYS A 74 34.94 16.56 -12.28
C LYS A 74 35.06 18.09 -12.30
N LYS A 75 33.95 18.80 -12.50
CA LYS A 75 33.91 20.26 -12.46
C LYS A 75 34.36 20.82 -11.12
N LEU A 76 34.00 20.18 -10.00
CA LEU A 76 34.42 20.63 -8.68
C LEU A 76 35.92 20.48 -8.45
N LEU A 77 36.49 19.34 -8.82
CA LEU A 77 37.94 19.12 -8.78
C LEU A 77 38.65 20.16 -9.63
N TRP A 78 38.15 20.40 -10.84
CA TRP A 78 38.68 21.40 -11.75
C TRP A 78 38.65 22.82 -11.18
N GLU A 79 37.50 23.27 -10.65
CA GLU A 79 37.37 24.59 -10.02
C GLU A 79 38.29 24.76 -8.81
N LEU A 80 38.48 23.70 -8.01
CA LEU A 80 39.36 23.72 -6.84
C LEU A 80 40.83 23.85 -7.24
N LEU A 81 41.27 23.06 -8.23
CA LEU A 81 42.64 23.13 -8.73
C LEU A 81 42.94 24.49 -9.34
N LEU A 82 42.09 25.01 -10.23
CA LEU A 82 42.26 26.31 -10.89
C LEU A 82 41.86 27.52 -10.04
N SER A 83 41.68 27.35 -8.73
CA SER A 83 41.41 28.50 -7.88
C SER A 83 42.62 29.44 -7.86
N ARG A 84 42.36 30.76 -7.86
CA ARG A 84 43.39 31.81 -7.99
C ARG A 84 44.49 31.73 -6.92
N ASP A 85 44.21 31.08 -5.80
CA ASP A 85 45.12 30.86 -4.68
C ASP A 85 45.95 29.55 -4.79
N ILE A 86 45.60 28.64 -5.72
CA ILE A 86 46.21 27.30 -5.86
C ILE A 86 46.93 27.15 -7.21
N TYR A 87 46.24 27.37 -8.32
CA TYR A 87 46.80 27.19 -9.67
C TYR A 87 46.28 28.29 -10.60
N LYS A 88 47.19 28.99 -11.28
CA LYS A 88 46.89 30.18 -12.10
C LYS A 88 46.90 29.92 -13.61
N GLU A 89 47.47 28.79 -14.05
CA GLU A 89 47.67 28.47 -15.47
C GLU A 89 46.70 27.40 -15.96
N THR A 90 46.70 27.09 -17.26
CA THR A 90 45.92 25.98 -17.82
C THR A 90 46.77 24.70 -17.82
N LEU A 91 46.16 23.56 -17.45
CA LEU A 91 46.86 22.27 -17.39
C LEU A 91 47.02 21.64 -18.79
N PRO A 92 48.08 20.84 -19.07
CA PRO A 92 48.25 20.14 -20.34
C PRO A 92 47.11 19.17 -20.65
N PHE A 93 46.69 19.06 -21.92
CA PHE A 93 45.53 18.24 -22.32
C PHE A 93 45.62 16.77 -21.86
N ALA A 94 46.78 16.13 -22.02
CA ALA A 94 47.01 14.74 -21.57
C ALA A 94 46.77 14.57 -20.06
N LEU A 95 47.25 15.52 -19.24
CA LEU A 95 46.99 15.54 -17.81
C LEU A 95 45.49 15.71 -17.52
N GLN A 96 44.79 16.58 -18.26
CA GLN A 96 43.35 16.75 -18.08
C GLN A 96 42.59 15.45 -18.31
N GLU A 97 42.92 14.71 -19.37
CA GLU A 97 42.25 13.46 -19.72
C GLU A 97 42.41 12.41 -18.61
N GLU A 98 43.64 12.18 -18.14
CA GLU A 98 43.95 11.23 -17.08
C GLU A 98 43.32 11.64 -15.74
N LEU A 99 43.38 12.94 -15.40
CA LEU A 99 42.72 13.50 -14.22
C LEU A 99 41.21 13.29 -14.23
N MET A 100 40.57 13.49 -15.39
CA MET A 100 39.15 13.21 -15.56
C MET A 100 38.88 11.69 -15.56
N GLY A 101 39.85 10.88 -15.94
CA GLY A 101 39.86 9.42 -15.88
C GLY A 101 39.70 8.90 -14.45
N LEU A 102 40.48 9.43 -13.51
CA LEU A 102 40.49 9.03 -12.08
C LEU A 102 39.11 9.10 -11.42
N MET A 103 38.22 9.99 -11.88
CA MET A 103 36.88 10.19 -11.34
C MET A 103 35.80 9.25 -11.94
N ASN A 104 36.18 8.42 -12.92
CA ASN A 104 35.33 7.41 -13.51
C ASN A 104 35.31 6.13 -12.65
N ARG A 105 34.34 5.23 -12.91
CA ARG A 105 34.26 3.88 -12.32
C ARG A 105 34.57 3.78 -10.81
N ARG A 106 34.08 4.74 -10.01
CA ARG A 106 34.39 4.86 -8.57
C ARG A 106 33.91 3.73 -7.64
N GLY A 107 33.52 2.57 -8.17
CA GLY A 107 32.94 1.50 -7.36
C GLY A 107 31.62 1.85 -6.66
N PHE A 108 31.09 0.88 -5.91
CA PHE A 108 29.88 1.01 -5.10
C PHE A 108 30.21 1.19 -3.61
N THR A 109 29.20 1.49 -2.78
CA THR A 109 29.39 1.71 -1.32
C THR A 109 28.58 0.73 -0.48
N PHE A 110 28.01 -0.31 -1.10
CA PHE A 110 27.35 -1.35 -0.33
C PHE A 110 28.41 -2.33 0.16
N GLN A 111 28.31 -2.72 1.43
CA GLN A 111 29.06 -3.83 2.02
C GLN A 111 28.85 -5.09 1.18
N GLU A 112 29.96 -5.73 0.84
CA GLU A 112 29.94 -7.05 0.23
C GLU A 112 29.72 -8.11 1.31
N ASN A 113 29.11 -9.23 0.92
CA ASN A 113 29.13 -10.42 1.74
C ASN A 113 30.53 -11.01 1.63
N GLU A 114 31.46 -10.59 2.50
CA GLU A 114 32.63 -11.43 2.78
C GLU A 114 32.11 -12.81 3.20
N LEU A 115 32.79 -13.88 2.75
CA LEU A 115 32.41 -15.23 3.11
C LEU A 115 32.61 -15.41 4.62
N SER A 116 31.57 -15.15 5.41
CA SER A 116 31.59 -15.42 6.84
C SER A 116 31.45 -16.92 7.06
N THR A 117 32.47 -17.49 7.69
CA THR A 117 32.52 -18.89 8.10
C THR A 117 32.34 -19.05 9.61
N GLU A 118 32.02 -17.97 10.34
CA GLU A 118 31.88 -17.99 11.80
C GLU A 118 30.79 -18.96 12.28
N ASP A 119 29.73 -19.12 11.48
CA ASP A 119 28.61 -20.04 11.77
C ASP A 119 28.84 -21.47 11.22
N TRP A 120 30.00 -21.76 10.63
CA TRP A 120 30.27 -23.07 10.02
C TRP A 120 30.93 -23.99 11.05
N SER A 121 30.36 -25.17 11.24
CA SER A 121 30.96 -26.21 12.08
C SER A 121 32.14 -26.88 11.37
N GLU A 122 33.09 -27.43 12.13
CA GLU A 122 34.27 -28.12 11.58
C GLU A 122 33.88 -29.26 10.63
N ASP A 123 32.85 -30.04 11.01
CA ASP A 123 32.31 -31.15 10.22
C ASP A 123 31.64 -30.70 8.91
N LEU A 124 31.11 -29.46 8.86
CA LEU A 124 30.58 -28.85 7.64
C LEU A 124 31.69 -28.41 6.69
N CYS A 125 32.77 -27.86 7.22
CA CYS A 125 33.96 -27.50 6.44
C CYS A 125 34.58 -28.77 5.83
N GLU A 126 34.75 -29.83 6.63
CA GLU A 126 35.27 -31.12 6.19
C GLU A 126 34.40 -31.74 5.08
N PHE A 127 33.06 -31.73 5.23
CA PHE A 127 32.16 -32.19 4.15
C PHE A 127 32.34 -31.39 2.85
N LEU A 128 32.51 -30.07 2.94
CA LEU A 128 32.66 -29.21 1.78
C LEU A 128 34.01 -29.44 1.08
N ASP A 129 35.07 -29.67 1.85
CA ASP A 129 36.39 -30.04 1.34
C ASP A 129 36.33 -31.42 0.67
N ASP A 130 35.78 -32.45 1.33
CA ASP A 130 35.53 -33.80 0.76
C ASP A 130 34.69 -33.73 -0.52
N TYR A 131 33.68 -32.85 -0.57
CA TYR A 131 32.83 -32.67 -1.74
C TYR A 131 33.57 -32.08 -2.94
N LEU A 132 34.50 -31.17 -2.69
CA LEU A 132 35.32 -30.56 -3.74
C LEU A 132 36.46 -31.48 -4.21
N GLU A 133 37.06 -32.26 -3.30
CA GLU A 133 38.10 -33.24 -3.64
C GLU A 133 37.55 -34.34 -4.55
N ASP A 134 36.39 -34.93 -4.19
CA ASP A 134 35.71 -35.92 -5.04
C ASP A 134 35.35 -35.39 -6.44
N SER A 135 35.28 -34.06 -6.58
CA SER A 135 34.92 -33.38 -7.84
C SER A 135 36.13 -32.96 -8.68
N ASN A 136 37.37 -33.28 -8.28
CA ASN A 136 38.62 -32.91 -8.97
C ASN A 136 38.77 -31.40 -9.25
N ILE A 137 38.33 -30.52 -8.33
CA ILE A 137 38.49 -29.07 -8.49
C ILE A 137 39.64 -28.52 -7.65
N GLY A 138 40.65 -27.98 -8.35
CA GLY A 138 41.83 -27.33 -7.79
C GLY A 138 42.91 -28.35 -7.43
N ASN A 139 43.97 -28.42 -8.24
CA ASN A 139 45.19 -29.22 -8.01
C ASN A 139 46.07 -28.67 -6.85
N ALA A 140 45.46 -28.26 -5.75
CA ALA A 140 46.17 -27.86 -4.53
C ALA A 140 45.68 -28.78 -3.40
N ARG A 141 46.29 -29.96 -3.29
CA ARG A 141 46.12 -30.85 -2.12
C ARG A 141 46.41 -30.02 -0.86
N GLY A 142 45.49 -30.01 0.10
CA GLY A 142 45.67 -29.34 1.39
C GLY A 142 45.31 -27.85 1.48
N THR A 143 44.52 -27.30 0.54
CA THR A 143 43.97 -25.93 0.67
C THR A 143 42.47 -25.98 0.96
N THR A 144 42.03 -25.20 1.95
CA THR A 144 40.62 -25.17 2.40
C THR A 144 39.70 -24.57 1.33
N ILE A 145 38.41 -24.94 1.33
CA ILE A 145 37.40 -24.31 0.46
C ILE A 145 37.40 -22.77 0.56
N VAL A 146 37.67 -22.24 1.75
CA VAL A 146 37.75 -20.80 2.01
C VAL A 146 38.92 -20.16 1.26
N GLU A 147 40.09 -20.79 1.28
CA GLU A 147 41.27 -20.32 0.53
C GLU A 147 41.07 -20.44 -0.98
N LYS A 148 40.44 -21.52 -1.45
CA LYS A 148 40.10 -21.70 -2.87
C LYS A 148 39.14 -20.61 -3.36
N ILE A 149 38.12 -20.27 -2.57
CA ILE A 149 37.22 -19.14 -2.88
C ILE A 149 37.99 -17.81 -2.82
N LYS A 150 38.90 -17.65 -1.85
CA LYS A 150 39.74 -16.45 -1.70
C LYS A 150 40.71 -16.21 -2.85
N ASN A 151 41.08 -17.24 -3.61
CA ASN A 151 42.02 -17.17 -4.73
C ASN A 151 41.34 -17.33 -6.11
N TYR A 152 40.00 -17.31 -6.18
CA TYR A 152 39.25 -17.42 -7.43
C TYR A 152 39.69 -16.38 -8.47
N THR A 153 40.14 -16.84 -9.65
CA THR A 153 40.37 -16.01 -10.86
C THR A 153 39.39 -16.41 -11.98
N ASN A 154 39.22 -15.58 -13.02
CA ASN A 154 38.32 -15.89 -14.15
C ASN A 154 38.67 -17.19 -14.90
N GLU A 155 39.87 -17.72 -14.70
CA GLU A 155 40.34 -18.99 -15.26
C GLU A 155 39.87 -20.20 -14.43
N TYR A 156 39.39 -19.99 -13.18
CA TYR A 156 38.94 -21.04 -12.26
C TYR A 156 37.48 -21.47 -12.49
N ASP A 157 37.35 -22.34 -13.49
CA ASP A 157 36.44 -23.49 -13.61
C ASP A 157 34.93 -23.26 -13.36
N GLU A 158 34.16 -23.04 -14.44
CA GLU A 158 32.69 -23.13 -14.51
C GLU A 158 32.09 -24.39 -13.82
N LYS A 159 32.93 -25.41 -13.59
CA LYS A 159 32.61 -26.59 -12.78
C LYS A 159 32.25 -26.24 -11.33
N LEU A 160 32.96 -25.32 -10.68
CA LEU A 160 32.70 -24.94 -9.28
C LEU A 160 31.32 -24.27 -9.15
N LYS A 161 30.97 -23.37 -10.08
CA LYS A 161 29.64 -22.76 -10.18
C LYS A 161 28.55 -23.81 -10.46
N THR A 162 28.87 -24.81 -11.28
CA THR A 162 27.94 -25.90 -11.63
C THR A 162 27.67 -26.83 -10.46
N LEU A 163 28.69 -27.18 -9.66
CA LEU A 163 28.54 -28.03 -8.47
C LEU A 163 27.79 -27.35 -7.34
N LEU A 164 27.91 -26.02 -7.22
CA LEU A 164 27.25 -25.20 -6.20
C LEU A 164 25.89 -24.65 -6.66
N LYS A 165 25.30 -25.22 -7.72
CA LYS A 165 23.95 -24.88 -8.16
C LYS A 165 22.94 -25.06 -7.03
N ALA A 166 22.02 -24.09 -6.93
CA ALA A 166 20.97 -24.10 -5.92
C ALA A 166 19.98 -25.24 -6.14
N LYS A 167 19.21 -25.56 -5.09
CA LYS A 167 18.05 -26.48 -5.14
C LYS A 167 17.21 -26.25 -6.40
N PRO A 168 16.69 -27.32 -7.03
CA PRO A 168 15.88 -27.17 -8.23
C PRO A 168 14.68 -26.29 -7.88
N LYS A 169 14.16 -25.55 -8.86
CA LYS A 169 12.84 -24.92 -8.67
C LYS A 169 11.86 -26.05 -8.32
N LYS A 170 10.85 -25.79 -7.47
CA LYS A 170 9.76 -26.74 -7.14
C LYS A 170 8.87 -27.09 -8.37
N THR A 171 9.45 -27.19 -9.55
CA THR A 171 8.91 -27.84 -10.74
C THR A 171 9.44 -29.27 -10.73
N SER A 172 8.55 -30.25 -10.77
CA SER A 172 8.82 -31.67 -10.52
C SER A 172 9.72 -32.39 -11.54
N SER A 173 10.46 -31.67 -12.38
CA SER A 173 11.15 -32.20 -13.56
C SER A 173 12.67 -32.00 -13.58
N GLU A 174 13.26 -31.37 -12.56
CA GLU A 174 14.72 -31.18 -12.48
C GLU A 174 15.33 -32.10 -11.39
N GLU A 175 16.41 -32.80 -11.74
CA GLU A 175 17.15 -33.63 -10.78
C GLU A 175 17.72 -32.78 -9.61
N PRO A 176 17.77 -33.34 -8.38
CA PRO A 176 18.39 -32.64 -7.25
C PRO A 176 19.89 -32.39 -7.48
N PRO A 177 20.45 -31.25 -7.03
CA PRO A 177 21.88 -30.95 -7.12
C PRO A 177 22.74 -32.07 -6.52
N GLN A 178 23.93 -32.28 -7.09
CA GLN A 178 24.83 -33.37 -6.70
C GLN A 178 25.20 -33.35 -5.21
N TRP A 179 25.41 -32.16 -4.62
CA TRP A 179 25.66 -32.04 -3.18
C TRP A 179 24.48 -32.52 -2.32
N VAL A 180 23.23 -32.35 -2.80
CA VAL A 180 22.03 -32.86 -2.11
C VAL A 180 22.01 -34.37 -2.17
N LYS A 181 22.37 -34.95 -3.34
CA LYS A 181 22.46 -36.41 -3.51
C LYS A 181 23.53 -36.99 -2.59
N LYS A 182 24.74 -36.40 -2.54
CA LYS A 182 25.84 -36.84 -1.67
C LYS A 182 25.51 -36.70 -0.19
N TYR A 183 24.98 -35.54 0.25
CA TYR A 183 24.60 -35.34 1.64
C TYR A 183 23.54 -36.35 2.12
N LYS A 184 22.51 -36.58 1.29
CA LYS A 184 21.49 -37.60 1.60
C LYS A 184 22.07 -39.01 1.64
N TRP A 185 22.88 -39.37 0.66
CA TRP A 185 23.53 -40.68 0.61
C TRP A 185 24.36 -40.94 1.88
N ILE A 186 25.20 -39.97 2.30
CA ILE A 186 25.99 -40.09 3.54
C ILE A 186 25.08 -40.20 4.76
N LYS A 187 24.01 -39.40 4.84
CA LYS A 187 23.07 -39.48 5.95
C LYS A 187 22.35 -40.83 6.04
N ASP A 188 22.08 -41.46 4.91
CA ASP A 188 21.41 -42.76 4.82
C ASP A 188 22.36 -43.94 5.13
N HIS A 189 23.67 -43.80 4.90
CA HIS A 189 24.66 -44.89 5.04
C HIS A 189 25.61 -44.74 6.23
N ASP A 190 25.85 -43.52 6.69
CA ASP A 190 26.69 -43.19 7.84
C ASP A 190 26.15 -41.94 8.57
N SER A 191 25.04 -42.13 9.27
CA SER A 191 24.31 -41.05 9.93
C SER A 191 25.10 -40.35 11.06
N LYS A 192 26.27 -40.88 11.44
CA LYS A 192 27.15 -40.31 12.49
C LYS A 192 28.32 -39.50 11.91
N LYS A 193 28.62 -39.61 10.61
CA LYS A 193 29.77 -38.94 9.97
C LYS A 193 29.73 -37.42 10.10
N TYR A 194 28.56 -36.81 9.88
CA TYR A 194 28.37 -35.36 10.01
C TYR A 194 27.10 -35.02 10.80
N SER A 195 27.18 -34.02 11.66
CA SER A 195 26.13 -33.62 12.61
C SER A 195 25.28 -32.42 12.15
N PHE A 196 25.73 -31.68 11.13
CA PHE A 196 25.05 -30.47 10.66
C PHE A 196 23.75 -30.73 9.88
N SER A 197 22.86 -29.73 9.87
CA SER A 197 21.57 -29.80 9.18
C SER A 197 21.68 -29.48 7.67
N GLU A 198 20.81 -30.08 6.85
CA GLU A 198 20.68 -29.76 5.41
C GLU A 198 20.44 -28.26 5.16
N LYS A 199 19.77 -27.58 6.11
CA LYS A 199 19.50 -26.14 6.04
C LYS A 199 20.77 -25.31 6.23
N LEU A 200 21.66 -25.74 7.14
CA LEU A 200 22.95 -25.10 7.37
C LEU A 200 23.85 -25.27 6.14
N LEU A 201 23.96 -26.48 5.60
CA LEU A 201 24.68 -26.75 4.34
C LEU A 201 24.15 -25.92 3.17
N ALA A 202 22.82 -25.85 3.00
CA ALA A 202 22.20 -25.02 1.97
C ALA A 202 22.49 -23.52 2.15
N SER A 203 22.65 -23.06 3.40
CA SER A 203 23.03 -21.69 3.73
C SER A 203 24.50 -21.42 3.38
N ALA A 204 25.41 -22.33 3.74
CA ALA A 204 26.82 -22.24 3.42
C ALA A 204 27.07 -22.24 1.91
N ILE A 205 26.46 -23.17 1.16
CA ILE A 205 26.53 -23.21 -0.32
C ILE A 205 26.01 -21.92 -0.94
N LYS A 206 24.93 -21.35 -0.39
CA LYS A 206 24.40 -20.07 -0.84
C LYS A 206 25.40 -18.93 -0.60
N ALA A 207 26.04 -18.89 0.57
CA ALA A 207 27.04 -17.87 0.91
C ALA A 207 28.28 -17.96 0.00
N ILE A 208 28.78 -19.18 -0.25
CA ILE A 208 29.87 -19.42 -1.20
C ILE A 208 29.52 -18.88 -2.58
N ARG A 209 28.34 -19.23 -3.10
CA ARG A 209 27.90 -18.77 -4.42
C ARG A 209 27.79 -17.25 -4.50
N GLU A 210 27.22 -16.60 -3.47
CA GLU A 210 27.12 -15.14 -3.43
C GLU A 210 28.51 -14.48 -3.40
N SER A 211 29.49 -15.08 -2.73
CA SER A 211 30.89 -14.64 -2.75
C SER A 211 31.53 -14.79 -4.14
N LEU A 212 31.31 -15.93 -4.82
CA LEU A 212 31.79 -16.15 -6.19
C LEU A 212 31.17 -15.18 -7.21
N GLU A 213 29.85 -14.95 -7.13
CA GLU A 213 29.16 -13.96 -7.98
C GLU A 213 29.69 -12.54 -7.77
N THR A 214 30.13 -12.23 -6.55
CA THR A 214 30.72 -10.94 -6.20
C THR A 214 32.09 -10.78 -6.90
N ARG A 215 32.96 -11.79 -6.79
CA ARG A 215 34.27 -11.81 -7.47
C ARG A 215 34.20 -11.76 -8.99
N GLU A 216 33.19 -12.38 -9.59
CA GLU A 216 32.93 -12.26 -11.03
C GLU A 216 32.55 -10.82 -11.42
N ARG A 217 31.81 -10.10 -10.57
CA ARG A 217 31.52 -8.66 -10.84
C ARG A 217 32.77 -7.81 -10.70
N GLU A 218 33.65 -8.13 -9.75
CA GLU A 218 34.96 -7.47 -9.58
C GLU A 218 35.86 -7.68 -10.80
N SER A 219 35.87 -8.88 -11.39
CA SER A 219 36.66 -9.16 -12.60
C SER A 219 36.15 -8.40 -13.84
N LEU A 220 34.88 -8.03 -13.86
CA LEU A 220 34.29 -7.08 -14.83
C LEU A 220 34.58 -5.60 -14.47
N GLY A 221 35.37 -5.36 -13.42
CA GLY A 221 35.79 -4.08 -12.89
C GLY A 221 34.69 -3.29 -12.17
N ASN A 222 33.80 -4.00 -11.45
CA ASN A 222 32.90 -3.41 -10.47
C ASN A 222 33.44 -3.70 -9.07
N TYR A 223 34.22 -2.76 -8.54
CA TYR A 223 34.84 -2.92 -7.22
C TYR A 223 34.07 -2.19 -6.11
N PRO A 224 34.28 -2.58 -4.84
CA PRO A 224 33.97 -1.74 -3.69
C PRO A 224 34.64 -0.37 -3.77
N ARG A 225 34.13 0.61 -3.00
CA ARG A 225 34.70 1.97 -2.98
C ARG A 225 36.13 1.94 -2.47
N GLU A 226 36.38 1.13 -1.46
CA GLU A 226 37.67 0.93 -0.80
C GLU A 226 38.73 0.46 -1.80
N GLU A 227 38.38 -0.50 -2.65
CA GLU A 227 39.30 -1.01 -3.68
C GLU A 227 39.53 0.01 -4.80
N TYR A 228 38.50 0.74 -5.22
CA TYR A 228 38.69 1.90 -6.12
C TYR A 228 39.68 2.93 -5.56
N LEU A 229 39.63 3.21 -4.25
CA LEU A 229 40.55 4.15 -3.60
C LEU A 229 42.00 3.66 -3.63
N LYS A 230 42.23 2.34 -3.53
CA LYS A 230 43.57 1.75 -3.71
C LYS A 230 44.04 1.84 -5.16
N LEU A 231 43.17 1.54 -6.12
CA LEU A 231 43.49 1.60 -7.55
C LEU A 231 43.88 3.01 -7.98
N ILE A 232 43.11 4.05 -7.62
CA ILE A 232 43.48 5.43 -7.97
C ILE A 232 44.80 5.86 -7.32
N LYS A 233 45.12 5.35 -6.13
CA LYS A 233 46.39 5.63 -5.46
C LYS A 233 47.56 5.04 -6.25
N SER A 234 47.38 3.82 -6.78
CA SER A 234 48.34 3.18 -7.68
C SER A 234 48.47 3.94 -9.00
N ASP A 235 47.34 4.31 -9.62
CA ASP A 235 47.32 5.06 -10.88
C ASP A 235 48.03 6.42 -10.73
N ILE A 236 47.75 7.17 -9.66
CA ILE A 236 48.41 8.45 -9.38
C ILE A 236 49.91 8.26 -9.17
N ALA A 237 50.34 7.21 -8.47
CA ALA A 237 51.76 6.90 -8.29
C ALA A 237 52.46 6.64 -9.64
N HIS A 238 51.79 5.93 -10.55
CA HIS A 238 52.28 5.73 -11.91
C HIS A 238 52.29 7.02 -12.72
N TYR A 239 51.20 7.78 -12.74
CA TYR A 239 51.10 9.04 -13.48
C TYR A 239 52.14 10.07 -13.04
N TYR A 240 52.48 10.09 -11.75
CA TYR A 240 53.53 10.94 -11.22
C TYR A 240 54.94 10.62 -11.74
N THR A 241 55.13 9.49 -12.45
CA THR A 241 56.39 9.21 -13.17
C THR A 241 56.46 9.90 -14.53
N GLN A 242 55.33 10.37 -15.07
CA GLN A 242 55.25 11.00 -16.38
C GLN A 242 55.59 12.50 -16.31
N ASP A 243 56.20 13.03 -17.38
CA ASP A 243 56.67 14.42 -17.41
C ASP A 243 55.53 15.44 -17.42
N HIS A 244 54.44 15.17 -18.15
CA HIS A 244 53.30 16.09 -18.23
C HIS A 244 52.53 16.24 -16.92
N TRP A 245 52.77 15.37 -15.92
CA TRP A 245 52.23 15.48 -14.55
C TRP A 245 53.02 16.37 -13.60
N LYS A 246 54.19 16.86 -14.03
CA LYS A 246 55.04 17.79 -13.26
C LYS A 246 54.26 18.94 -12.60
N PRO A 247 53.29 19.62 -13.26
CA PRO A 247 52.58 20.75 -12.65
C PRO A 247 51.76 20.40 -11.40
N LEU A 248 51.33 19.15 -11.24
CA LEU A 248 50.64 18.67 -10.03
C LEU A 248 51.63 18.07 -9.02
N ARG A 249 52.64 17.32 -9.51
CA ARG A 249 53.68 16.70 -8.66
C ARG A 249 54.50 17.73 -7.88
N ASP A 250 54.76 18.89 -8.47
CA ASP A 250 55.50 19.98 -7.80
C ASP A 250 54.69 20.65 -6.67
N LYS A 251 53.36 20.42 -6.61
CA LYS A 251 52.45 21.06 -5.64
C LYS A 251 51.87 20.10 -4.61
N PHE A 252 51.74 18.82 -4.95
CA PHE A 252 51.11 17.81 -4.13
C PHE A 252 51.96 16.56 -4.13
N SER A 253 52.19 15.97 -2.96
CA SER A 253 52.65 14.58 -2.91
C SER A 253 51.61 13.63 -3.51
N LYS A 254 52.06 12.46 -3.97
CA LYS A 254 51.19 11.41 -4.52
C LYS A 254 50.08 11.00 -3.53
N ASP A 255 50.38 10.98 -2.23
CA ASP A 255 49.44 10.61 -1.19
C ASP A 255 48.41 11.72 -0.95
N GLU A 256 48.83 12.98 -0.84
CA GLU A 256 47.92 14.13 -0.71
C GLU A 256 46.95 14.23 -1.89
N PHE A 257 47.46 14.02 -3.11
CA PHE A 257 46.62 14.09 -4.31
C PHE A 257 45.64 12.91 -4.39
N SER A 258 46.07 11.71 -3.99
CA SER A 258 45.19 10.54 -3.86
C SER A 258 44.06 10.79 -2.86
N CYS A 259 44.38 11.41 -1.72
CA CYS A 259 43.39 11.82 -0.72
C CYS A 259 42.38 12.83 -1.30
N LEU A 260 42.87 13.87 -1.97
CA LEU A 260 42.04 14.89 -2.61
C LEU A 260 41.03 14.27 -3.60
N VAL A 261 41.52 13.47 -4.54
CA VAL A 261 40.69 12.82 -5.56
C VAL A 261 39.70 11.86 -4.91
N GLY A 262 40.15 11.02 -3.97
CA GLY A 262 39.29 10.06 -3.26
C GLY A 262 38.16 10.73 -2.49
N ASN A 263 38.44 11.80 -1.76
CA ASN A 263 37.43 12.55 -1.00
C ASN A 263 36.39 13.22 -1.92
N ILE A 264 36.82 13.82 -3.04
CA ILE A 264 35.89 14.39 -4.03
C ILE A 264 35.09 13.27 -4.71
N ALA A 265 35.72 12.14 -4.98
CA ALA A 265 35.07 10.96 -5.53
C ALA A 265 34.01 10.39 -4.59
N ASN A 266 34.11 10.56 -3.27
CA ASN A 266 33.08 10.12 -2.32
C ASN A 266 31.82 11.01 -2.28
N LEU A 267 31.88 12.24 -2.80
CA LEU A 267 30.75 13.17 -2.74
C LEU A 267 29.50 12.64 -3.46
N GLN A 268 28.36 12.72 -2.77
CA GLN A 268 27.06 12.36 -3.32
C GLN A 268 26.51 13.46 -4.24
N LEU A 269 25.67 13.10 -5.22
CA LEU A 269 25.00 14.08 -6.10
C LEU A 269 24.21 15.12 -5.32
N ARG A 270 23.62 14.75 -4.16
CA ARG A 270 22.86 15.67 -3.31
C ARG A 270 23.73 16.84 -2.85
N PHE A 271 24.98 16.58 -2.44
CA PHE A 271 25.95 17.60 -2.07
C PHE A 271 26.30 18.47 -3.28
N LEU A 272 26.77 17.83 -4.36
CA LEU A 272 27.24 18.52 -5.57
C LEU A 272 26.15 19.40 -6.19
N ARG A 273 24.90 18.94 -6.25
CA ARG A 273 23.78 19.77 -6.73
C ARG A 273 23.53 20.98 -5.85
N LYS A 274 23.64 20.87 -4.52
CA LYS A 274 23.47 22.03 -3.63
C LYS A 274 24.60 23.02 -3.79
N TYR A 275 25.83 22.53 -3.96
CA TYR A 275 26.99 23.38 -4.21
C TYR A 275 26.80 24.21 -5.48
N PHE A 276 26.55 23.55 -6.62
CA PHE A 276 26.40 24.21 -7.92
C PHE A 276 25.05 24.91 -8.14
N HIS A 277 24.02 24.67 -7.32
CA HIS A 277 22.76 25.40 -7.36
C HIS A 277 22.88 26.70 -6.56
N ASP A 278 23.50 27.68 -7.19
CA ASP A 278 23.81 29.00 -6.65
C ASP A 278 23.30 30.07 -7.63
N GLU A 279 22.47 31.00 -7.15
CA GLU A 279 21.89 32.04 -8.02
C GLU A 279 22.95 32.99 -8.57
N GLN A 280 24.00 33.25 -7.80
CA GLN A 280 25.11 34.09 -8.23
C GLN A 280 25.89 33.44 -9.39
N ARG A 281 25.86 32.10 -9.52
CA ARG A 281 26.40 31.40 -10.69
C ARG A 281 25.52 31.49 -11.94
N LYS A 282 24.24 31.88 -11.83
CA LYS A 282 23.42 32.18 -13.01
C LYS A 282 23.93 33.43 -13.74
N ASN A 283 24.42 34.41 -12.97
CA ASN A 283 24.89 35.69 -13.49
C ASN A 283 26.41 35.70 -13.76
N ASN A 284 27.16 34.79 -13.12
CA ASN A 284 28.58 34.57 -13.39
C ASN A 284 28.88 33.07 -13.42
N PRO A 285 28.79 32.41 -14.60
CA PRO A 285 29.04 30.98 -14.75
C PRO A 285 30.44 30.52 -14.30
N ASP A 286 31.43 31.42 -14.38
CA ASP A 286 32.85 31.18 -14.13
C ASP A 286 33.33 31.73 -12.78
N ARG A 287 32.43 31.78 -11.80
CA ARG A 287 32.68 32.24 -10.43
C ARG A 287 33.79 31.46 -9.67
N GLY A 288 34.35 30.42 -10.25
CA GLY A 288 35.40 29.59 -9.65
C GLY A 288 34.97 28.88 -8.37
N PHE A 289 35.93 28.31 -7.65
CA PHE A 289 35.68 27.58 -6.41
C PHE A 289 35.23 28.50 -5.26
N GLN A 290 34.16 28.10 -4.57
CA GLN A 290 33.58 28.80 -3.43
C GLN A 290 33.84 28.03 -2.12
N ALA A 291 34.94 28.37 -1.44
CA ALA A 291 35.43 27.64 -0.27
C ALA A 291 34.46 27.63 0.91
N SER A 292 33.95 28.80 1.32
CA SER A 292 33.01 28.93 2.44
C SER A 292 31.71 28.13 2.23
N ARG A 293 31.19 28.16 0.99
CA ARG A 293 30.01 27.38 0.60
C ARG A 293 30.28 25.89 0.64
N PHE A 294 31.43 25.43 0.13
CA PHE A 294 31.83 24.03 0.20
C PHE A 294 31.90 23.56 1.65
N ALA A 295 32.67 24.28 2.49
CA ALA A 295 32.88 23.96 3.90
C ALA A 295 31.56 23.77 4.65
N TRP A 296 30.66 24.76 4.55
CA TRP A 296 29.38 24.71 5.24
C TRP A 296 28.49 23.57 4.74
N LEU A 297 28.42 23.34 3.43
CA LEU A 297 27.66 22.23 2.88
C LEU A 297 28.23 20.88 3.28
N TYR A 298 29.55 20.76 3.41
CA TYR A 298 30.24 19.50 3.69
C TYR A 298 30.00 19.11 5.14
N LEU A 299 30.28 20.03 6.07
CA LEU A 299 29.96 19.90 7.50
C LEU A 299 28.49 19.53 7.71
N ARG A 300 27.57 20.24 7.05
CA ARG A 300 26.14 19.96 7.13
C ARG A 300 25.80 18.57 6.60
N THR A 301 26.47 18.11 5.56
CA THR A 301 26.20 16.79 4.95
C THR A 301 26.65 15.67 5.88
N ILE A 302 27.89 15.72 6.38
CA ILE A 302 28.45 14.72 7.29
C ILE A 302 27.63 14.63 8.59
N ARG A 303 27.27 15.78 9.20
CA ARG A 303 26.42 15.79 10.41
C ARG A 303 25.08 15.08 10.20
N ASN A 304 24.50 15.22 9.01
CA ASN A 304 23.22 14.63 8.63
C ASN A 304 23.33 13.20 8.06
N PHE A 305 24.50 12.57 8.07
CA PHE A 305 24.60 11.15 7.72
C PHE A 305 23.97 10.28 8.80
N HIS A 306 23.14 9.32 8.36
CA HIS A 306 22.51 8.30 9.19
C HIS A 306 23.41 7.05 9.17
N ALA A 307 24.51 7.09 9.92
CA ALA A 307 25.37 5.93 10.14
C ALA A 307 24.69 4.97 11.13
N LYS A 308 24.62 3.69 10.79
CA LYS A 308 24.01 2.65 11.64
C LYS A 308 25.03 1.63 12.12
N GLU A 309 25.89 1.19 11.20
CA GLU A 309 26.93 0.21 11.50
C GLU A 309 28.09 0.86 12.27
N THR A 310 28.78 0.09 13.11
CA THR A 310 29.90 0.58 13.94
C THR A 310 30.97 1.28 13.09
N ASP A 311 31.37 0.66 11.98
CA ASP A 311 32.32 1.25 11.02
C ASP A 311 31.83 2.58 10.42
N GLU A 312 30.55 2.67 10.02
CA GLU A 312 29.98 3.92 9.49
C GLU A 312 30.01 5.05 10.53
N VAL A 313 29.75 4.71 11.80
CA VAL A 313 29.77 5.66 12.93
C VAL A 313 31.18 6.16 13.19
N ASP A 314 32.16 5.25 13.16
CA ASP A 314 33.56 5.60 13.39
C ASP A 314 34.12 6.44 12.24
N ARG A 315 33.88 6.08 10.97
CA ARG A 315 34.25 6.90 9.81
C ARG A 315 33.67 8.32 9.87
N LYS A 316 32.40 8.44 10.26
CA LYS A 316 31.74 9.74 10.49
C LYS A 316 32.45 10.54 11.58
N ARG A 317 32.80 9.90 12.72
CA ARG A 317 33.52 10.54 13.83
C ARG A 317 34.90 11.03 13.38
N GLN A 318 35.65 10.20 12.65
CA GLN A 318 36.97 10.55 12.12
C GLN A 318 36.91 11.73 11.14
N THR A 319 35.91 11.76 10.25
CA THR A 319 35.70 12.91 9.34
C THR A 319 35.39 14.20 10.11
N ILE A 320 34.60 14.13 11.18
CA ILE A 320 34.30 15.31 12.03
C ILE A 320 35.55 15.77 12.78
N LYS A 321 36.38 14.84 13.25
CA LYS A 321 37.67 15.15 13.89
C LYS A 321 38.59 15.91 12.93
N ALA A 322 38.76 15.41 11.70
CA ALA A 322 39.54 16.09 10.67
C ALA A 322 38.99 17.50 10.35
N LEU A 323 37.66 17.67 10.30
CA LEU A 323 37.07 19.01 10.14
C LEU A 323 37.43 19.95 11.31
N SER A 324 37.52 19.45 12.55
CA SER A 324 37.92 20.26 13.70
C SER A 324 39.38 20.69 13.62
N GLU A 325 40.28 19.78 13.24
CA GLU A 325 41.73 20.03 13.10
C GLU A 325 42.04 21.14 12.07
N HIS A 326 41.21 21.25 11.02
CA HIS A 326 41.32 22.29 10.00
C HIS A 326 40.47 23.54 10.26
N ASN A 327 39.90 23.68 11.47
CA ASN A 327 39.03 24.79 11.84
C ASN A 327 37.75 24.92 10.98
N LEU A 328 37.15 23.80 10.56
CA LEU A 328 35.95 23.73 9.70
C LEU A 328 34.72 23.12 10.40
N ALA A 329 34.83 22.78 11.70
CA ALA A 329 33.78 22.06 12.44
C ALA A 329 32.61 22.94 12.93
N SER A 330 32.64 24.25 12.74
CA SER A 330 31.54 25.15 13.15
C SER A 330 30.94 25.90 11.97
N ARG A 331 29.72 26.43 12.13
CA ARG A 331 29.11 27.27 11.09
C ARG A 331 29.93 28.54 10.85
N GLN A 332 30.43 29.17 11.90
CA GLN A 332 31.13 30.44 11.81
C GLN A 332 32.47 30.28 11.08
N THR A 333 33.24 29.27 11.46
CA THR A 333 34.56 29.01 10.87
C THR A 333 34.45 28.46 9.44
N ALA A 334 33.40 27.68 9.13
CA ALA A 334 33.11 27.26 7.76
C ALA A 334 32.76 28.43 6.82
N LEU A 335 32.15 29.51 7.32
CA LEU A 335 31.76 30.67 6.48
C LEU A 335 32.95 31.56 6.11
N THR A 336 34.07 31.47 6.82
CA THR A 336 35.31 32.21 6.54
C THR A 336 36.39 31.33 5.93
N ALA A 337 36.05 30.10 5.52
CA ALA A 337 37.02 29.14 4.99
C ALA A 337 37.64 29.62 3.67
N SER A 338 38.96 29.46 3.53
CA SER A 338 39.71 29.74 2.29
C SER A 338 39.89 28.49 1.42
N SER A 339 40.20 28.68 0.14
CA SER A 339 40.46 27.57 -0.81
C SER A 339 41.60 26.67 -0.34
N THR A 340 42.67 27.26 0.18
CA THR A 340 43.84 26.55 0.73
C THR A 340 43.50 25.72 1.96
N GLN A 341 42.64 26.23 2.85
CA GLN A 341 42.18 25.46 4.02
C GLN A 341 41.38 24.23 3.61
N ILE A 342 40.48 24.37 2.62
CA ILE A 342 39.69 23.23 2.12
C ILE A 342 40.57 22.21 1.41
N LEU A 343 41.55 22.67 0.65
CA LEU A 343 42.52 21.81 -0.01
C LEU A 343 43.32 20.99 1.03
N LYS A 344 43.90 21.65 2.04
CA LYS A 344 44.64 20.98 3.13
C LYS A 344 43.78 19.93 3.84
N PHE A 345 42.53 20.27 4.14
CA PHE A 345 41.56 19.34 4.71
C PHE A 345 41.32 18.10 3.83
N LEU A 346 41.08 18.30 2.53
CA LEU A 346 40.81 17.19 1.61
C LEU A 346 42.07 16.34 1.29
N CYS A 347 43.26 16.94 1.35
CA CYS A 347 44.53 16.24 1.17
C CYS A 347 44.94 15.42 2.41
N SER A 348 44.53 15.83 3.61
CA SER A 348 44.88 15.11 4.84
C SER A 348 43.83 14.09 5.30
N LEU A 349 42.58 14.21 4.85
CA LEU A 349 41.51 13.29 5.22
C LEU A 349 41.69 11.96 4.48
N ASP A 350 41.84 10.85 5.21
CA ASP A 350 41.79 9.51 4.61
C ASP A 350 40.45 9.31 3.87
N PRO A 351 40.46 9.08 2.54
CA PRO A 351 39.25 8.85 1.76
C PRO A 351 38.40 7.69 2.24
N HIS A 352 38.97 6.70 2.93
CA HIS A 352 38.19 5.63 3.55
C HIS A 352 37.13 6.20 4.50
N ASN A 353 37.49 7.22 5.27
CA ASN A 353 36.61 7.85 6.26
C ASN A 353 35.48 8.68 5.66
N SER A 354 35.65 9.18 4.43
CA SER A 354 34.63 10.01 3.77
C SER A 354 33.63 9.22 2.93
N ILE A 355 33.74 7.89 2.90
CA ILE A 355 32.79 7.01 2.22
C ILE A 355 31.40 7.20 2.86
N PRO A 356 30.36 7.55 2.07
CA PRO A 356 29.05 7.81 2.63
C PRO A 356 28.37 6.50 3.09
N PRO A 357 27.66 6.52 4.24
CA PRO A 357 26.88 5.37 4.69
C PRO A 357 25.68 5.12 3.77
N TYR A 358 24.99 4.01 4.00
CA TYR A 358 23.75 3.70 3.28
C TYR A 358 22.69 4.79 3.43
N GLU A 359 22.00 5.13 2.32
CA GLU A 359 20.92 6.11 2.38
C GLU A 359 19.69 5.55 3.13
N ASP A 360 19.43 6.08 4.32
CA ASP A 360 18.18 5.82 5.05
C ASP A 360 17.18 6.98 4.87
N GLN A 361 16.24 6.83 3.94
CA GLN A 361 15.11 7.76 3.72
C GLN A 361 13.82 7.30 4.41
N ASN A 362 13.93 6.71 5.60
CA ASN A 362 12.79 6.19 6.36
C ASN A 362 11.68 7.21 6.63
N ASN A 363 11.96 8.52 6.67
CA ASN A 363 11.00 9.58 7.00
C ASN A 363 10.34 10.27 5.78
N ARG A 364 10.32 9.62 4.60
CA ARG A 364 9.87 10.25 3.34
C ARG A 364 8.43 9.90 2.98
N ASN A 365 7.63 10.92 2.64
CA ASN A 365 6.23 10.78 2.17
C ASN A 365 5.38 9.89 3.09
N ILE A 366 5.49 10.12 4.40
CA ILE A 366 4.81 9.30 5.40
C ILE A 366 3.31 9.47 5.30
N GLU A 367 2.59 8.34 5.36
CA GLU A 367 1.15 8.33 5.44
C GLU A 367 0.67 9.00 6.73
N ARG A 368 -0.29 9.92 6.61
CA ARG A 368 -0.86 10.59 7.77
C ARG A 368 -1.95 9.74 8.41
N CYS A 369 -2.10 9.84 9.74
CA CYS A 369 -3.07 9.10 10.52
C CYS A 369 -4.50 9.17 9.89
N PRO A 370 -5.14 8.02 9.60
CA PRO A 370 -6.47 7.96 9.00
C PRO A 370 -7.62 7.97 10.01
N SER A 371 -7.32 8.02 11.31
CA SER A 371 -8.36 8.06 12.35
C SER A 371 -9.23 9.31 12.23
N LEU A 372 -10.53 9.14 12.45
CA LEU A 372 -11.54 10.19 12.42
C LEU A 372 -11.84 10.69 13.83
N TYR A 373 -11.92 12.01 13.99
CA TYR A 373 -12.23 12.73 15.23
C TYR A 373 -13.40 13.67 15.04
N LEU A 374 -13.99 14.10 16.15
CA LEU A 374 -14.99 15.15 16.16
C LEU A 374 -14.35 16.43 15.62
N ASN A 375 -15.10 17.13 14.80
CA ASN A 375 -14.68 18.39 14.22
C ASN A 375 -15.10 19.54 15.16
N PRO A 376 -14.17 20.17 15.89
CA PRO A 376 -14.50 21.27 16.80
C PRO A 376 -15.20 22.42 16.06
N ARG A 377 -14.79 22.74 14.83
CA ARG A 377 -15.44 23.81 14.05
C ARG A 377 -16.90 23.53 13.74
N TYR A 378 -17.28 22.27 13.57
CA TYR A 378 -18.68 21.90 13.41
C TYR A 378 -19.45 22.09 14.72
N LEU A 379 -18.85 21.64 15.83
CA LEU A 379 -19.43 21.79 17.17
C LEU A 379 -19.58 23.26 17.54
N ASP A 380 -18.54 24.07 17.40
CA ASP A 380 -18.56 25.50 17.73
C ASP A 380 -19.62 26.26 16.91
N LYS A 381 -19.84 25.86 15.63
CA LYS A 381 -20.84 26.49 14.76
C LYS A 381 -22.28 26.07 15.09
N HIS A 382 -22.52 24.78 15.34
CA HIS A 382 -23.88 24.23 15.45
C HIS A 382 -24.34 24.03 16.91
N TYR A 383 -23.40 24.00 17.85
CA TYR A 383 -23.59 23.70 19.26
C TYR A 383 -22.60 24.54 20.11
N PRO A 384 -22.64 25.88 20.06
CA PRO A 384 -21.60 26.74 20.64
C PRO A 384 -21.35 26.50 22.14
N SER A 385 -22.37 26.07 22.88
CA SER A 385 -22.29 25.77 24.32
C SER A 385 -21.80 24.35 24.64
N TRP A 386 -21.37 23.55 23.64
CA TRP A 386 -20.98 22.15 23.87
C TRP A 386 -19.89 22.00 24.94
N LYS A 387 -18.94 22.94 25.02
CA LYS A 387 -17.82 22.92 25.97
C LYS A 387 -18.26 23.08 27.43
N THR A 388 -19.36 23.78 27.69
CA THR A 388 -19.89 24.04 29.03
C THR A 388 -21.02 23.06 29.38
N HIS A 389 -21.88 22.76 28.41
CA HIS A 389 -23.06 21.94 28.62
C HIS A 389 -22.77 20.43 28.58
N TRP A 390 -21.86 19.99 27.70
CA TRP A 390 -21.63 18.56 27.40
C TRP A 390 -20.35 17.99 28.01
N ILE A 391 -19.48 18.83 28.58
CA ILE A 391 -18.17 18.43 29.11
C ILE A 391 -18.14 18.62 30.63
N GLY A 392 -17.66 17.62 31.35
CA GLY A 392 -17.46 17.69 32.80
C GLY A 392 -17.94 16.45 33.56
N SER A 393 -17.63 16.41 34.86
CA SER A 393 -17.96 15.31 35.78
C SER A 393 -19.47 15.08 35.95
N SER A 394 -20.29 16.10 35.66
CA SER A 394 -21.75 16.03 35.75
C SER A 394 -22.38 15.07 34.74
N ILE A 395 -21.74 14.83 33.57
CA ILE A 395 -22.20 13.84 32.58
C ILE A 395 -21.57 12.47 32.84
N GLU A 396 -20.31 12.43 33.27
CA GLU A 396 -19.56 11.20 33.53
C GLU A 396 -20.23 10.30 34.58
N LYS A 397 -20.86 10.89 35.61
CA LYS A 397 -21.60 10.14 36.65
C LYS A 397 -22.70 9.21 36.09
N TYR A 398 -23.20 9.49 34.88
CA TYR A 398 -24.23 8.68 34.22
C TYR A 398 -23.69 7.46 33.48
N PHE A 399 -22.37 7.29 33.40
CA PHE A 399 -21.70 6.18 32.71
C PHE A 399 -21.13 5.13 33.69
N GLY A 400 -21.58 5.14 34.95
CA GLY A 400 -21.08 4.25 36.01
C GLY A 400 -19.64 4.57 36.40
N ASN A 401 -18.88 3.55 36.83
CA ASN A 401 -17.48 3.69 37.26
C ASN A 401 -16.47 3.73 36.09
N LEU A 402 -16.91 4.07 34.87
CA LEU A 402 -16.03 4.18 33.70
C LEU A 402 -15.18 5.45 33.82
N PRO A 403 -13.83 5.35 33.78
CA PRO A 403 -12.93 6.49 33.93
C PRO A 403 -12.82 7.29 32.62
N LEU A 404 -13.89 7.97 32.22
CA LEU A 404 -13.95 8.74 30.96
C LEU A 404 -12.98 9.92 30.96
N SER A 405 -12.84 10.62 32.09
CA SER A 405 -11.99 11.82 32.24
C SER A 405 -10.66 11.59 32.95
N LYS A 406 -10.40 10.42 33.54
CA LYS A 406 -9.26 10.15 34.45
C LYS A 406 -7.90 10.65 33.98
N ASP A 407 -7.61 10.53 32.68
CA ASP A 407 -6.32 10.89 32.08
C ASP A 407 -6.39 12.16 31.22
N LEU A 408 -7.44 12.98 31.36
CA LEU A 408 -7.77 14.10 30.49
C LEU A 408 -7.87 15.41 31.29
N ASN A 409 -7.28 16.49 30.77
CA ASN A 409 -7.53 17.83 31.31
C ASN A 409 -8.65 18.50 30.52
N LEU A 410 -9.88 18.45 31.04
CA LEU A 410 -11.08 18.94 30.33
C LEU A 410 -11.10 20.46 30.05
N SER A 411 -10.20 21.25 30.67
CA SER A 411 -10.00 22.66 30.30
C SER A 411 -9.33 22.83 28.92
N ILE A 412 -8.63 21.79 28.44
CA ILE A 412 -7.98 21.76 27.14
C ILE A 412 -8.98 21.24 26.09
N GLU A 413 -9.27 22.05 25.07
CA GLU A 413 -10.25 21.71 24.01
C GLU A 413 -10.03 20.30 23.41
N LYS A 414 -8.76 19.95 23.18
CA LYS A 414 -8.37 18.65 22.63
C LYS A 414 -8.82 17.47 23.51
N ASP A 415 -8.67 17.61 24.82
CA ASP A 415 -9.01 16.57 25.79
C ASP A 415 -10.53 16.53 26.02
N ALA A 416 -11.19 17.68 26.03
CA ALA A 416 -12.66 17.77 26.00
C ALA A 416 -13.27 17.06 24.78
N LEU A 417 -12.66 17.22 23.59
CA LEU A 417 -13.08 16.49 22.39
C LEU A 417 -12.89 14.98 22.53
N ILE A 418 -11.81 14.52 23.16
CA ILE A 418 -11.57 13.09 23.43
C ILE A 418 -12.62 12.57 24.41
N PHE A 419 -12.88 13.29 25.50
CA PHE A 419 -13.91 12.95 26.48
C PHE A 419 -15.28 12.79 25.80
N LEU A 420 -15.70 13.78 25.00
CA LEU A 420 -16.95 13.69 24.25
C LEU A 420 -16.97 12.50 23.28
N HIS A 421 -15.83 12.21 22.65
CA HIS A 421 -15.65 11.02 21.82
C HIS A 421 -15.82 9.71 22.60
N ARG A 422 -15.33 9.66 23.84
CA ARG A 422 -15.49 8.49 24.72
C ARG A 422 -16.95 8.32 25.11
N VAL A 423 -17.60 9.41 25.55
CA VAL A 423 -19.04 9.48 25.89
C VAL A 423 -19.91 8.90 24.77
N LEU A 424 -19.65 9.28 23.51
CA LEU A 424 -20.46 8.84 22.37
C LEU A 424 -20.20 7.39 21.93
N ASP A 425 -19.04 6.81 22.23
CA ASP A 425 -18.62 5.49 21.72
C ASP A 425 -18.59 4.36 22.77
N VAL A 426 -19.00 4.64 24.03
CA VAL A 426 -19.03 3.65 25.12
C VAL A 426 -19.88 2.43 24.75
N ARG A 427 -19.37 1.21 25.02
CA ARG A 427 -20.07 -0.06 24.74
C ARG A 427 -20.84 -0.67 25.93
N ASN A 428 -20.69 -0.20 27.15
CA ASN A 428 -21.27 -0.86 28.32
C ASN A 428 -22.80 -0.67 28.44
N VAL A 429 -23.48 -1.55 29.20
CA VAL A 429 -24.90 -1.50 29.61
C VAL A 429 -25.23 -0.18 30.31
N SER A 430 -24.25 0.42 31.01
CA SER A 430 -24.36 1.73 31.65
C SER A 430 -24.31 2.93 30.69
N ASN A 431 -24.28 2.73 29.36
CA ASN A 431 -24.35 3.86 28.43
C ASN A 431 -25.81 4.36 28.37
N PRO A 432 -26.10 5.58 28.83
CA PRO A 432 -27.47 6.09 28.91
C PRO A 432 -28.10 6.35 27.54
N PHE A 433 -27.31 6.38 26.47
CA PHE A 433 -27.79 6.51 25.10
C PHE A 433 -28.13 5.16 24.44
N LYS A 434 -27.93 4.01 25.12
CA LYS A 434 -28.10 2.67 24.55
C LYS A 434 -29.49 2.05 24.68
N PHE A 435 -30.40 2.64 25.43
CA PHE A 435 -31.76 2.09 25.61
C PHE A 435 -32.75 2.37 24.47
N ILE A 436 -32.31 2.94 23.34
CA ILE A 436 -33.19 3.18 22.19
C ILE A 436 -32.72 2.38 20.99
N ASP A 437 -33.50 1.34 20.67
CA ASP A 437 -33.50 0.67 19.39
C ASP A 437 -33.79 1.75 18.32
N VAL A 438 -32.79 2.10 17.52
CA VAL A 438 -32.69 3.37 16.73
C VAL A 438 -33.67 3.42 15.53
N GLN A 439 -34.86 2.84 15.64
CA GLN A 439 -35.93 2.98 14.65
C GLN A 439 -37.34 3.27 15.19
N LYS A 440 -37.51 3.61 16.48
CA LYS A 440 -38.83 4.07 16.97
C LYS A 440 -38.77 5.47 17.60
N LYS A 441 -39.36 6.42 16.86
CA LYS A 441 -40.01 7.70 17.22
C LYS A 441 -39.26 8.74 18.12
N LYS A 442 -39.33 10.01 17.69
CA LYS A 442 -38.97 11.27 18.39
C LYS A 442 -39.53 11.46 19.82
N LYS A 443 -40.40 10.57 20.33
CA LYS A 443 -41.16 10.76 21.58
C LYS A 443 -40.50 10.14 22.84
N GLU A 444 -39.31 9.54 22.72
CA GLU A 444 -38.71 8.76 23.82
C GLU A 444 -37.72 9.50 24.72
N ILE A 445 -37.09 10.61 24.29
CA ILE A 445 -36.13 11.28 25.18
C ILE A 445 -36.78 11.92 26.41
N ASP A 446 -38.00 12.42 26.27
CA ASP A 446 -38.76 12.94 27.41
C ASP A 446 -39.12 11.81 28.40
N ILE A 447 -39.29 10.58 27.91
CA ILE A 447 -39.50 9.39 28.75
C ILE A 447 -38.21 9.06 29.51
N ILE A 448 -37.07 8.98 28.82
CA ILE A 448 -35.75 8.72 29.44
C ILE A 448 -35.42 9.77 30.50
N LEU A 449 -35.72 11.05 30.24
CA LEU A 449 -35.43 12.14 31.18
C LEU A 449 -36.34 12.11 32.42
N ASN A 450 -37.43 11.36 32.39
CA ASN A 450 -38.31 11.16 33.55
C ASN A 450 -37.97 9.91 34.35
N GLU A 451 -37.02 9.08 33.89
CA GLU A 451 -36.54 7.91 34.62
C GLU A 451 -35.27 8.24 35.43
N ALA A 452 -35.06 7.56 36.56
CA ALA A 452 -33.81 7.68 37.31
C ALA A 452 -32.64 7.12 36.48
N PRO A 453 -31.45 7.75 36.48
CA PRO A 453 -31.03 8.90 37.29
C PRO A 453 -31.24 10.28 36.64
N PHE A 454 -32.00 10.39 35.54
CA PHE A 454 -32.20 11.64 34.80
C PHE A 454 -33.32 12.51 35.34
N ALA A 455 -34.26 11.93 36.08
CA ALA A 455 -35.38 12.64 36.69
C ALA A 455 -34.92 13.82 37.59
N GLU A 456 -33.77 13.68 38.24
CA GLU A 456 -33.18 14.66 39.17
C GLU A 456 -32.43 15.81 38.47
N LEU A 457 -32.37 15.82 37.12
CA LEU A 457 -31.74 16.89 36.37
C LEU A 457 -32.54 18.20 36.47
N ASN A 458 -31.86 19.31 36.74
CA ASN A 458 -32.43 20.64 36.55
C ASN A 458 -32.73 20.91 35.07
N GLU A 459 -33.58 21.90 34.78
CA GLU A 459 -34.05 22.17 33.41
C GLU A 459 -32.91 22.47 32.43
N GLU A 460 -31.90 23.24 32.85
CA GLU A 460 -30.72 23.53 32.04
C GLU A 460 -29.98 22.25 31.60
N ARG A 461 -29.81 21.29 32.53
CA ARG A 461 -29.16 20.00 32.24
C ARG A 461 -30.05 19.07 31.44
N ARG A 462 -31.38 19.11 31.63
CA ARG A 462 -32.33 18.39 30.79
C ARG A 462 -32.21 18.85 29.33
N ILE A 463 -32.16 20.16 29.09
CA ILE A 463 -31.97 20.74 27.76
C ILE A 463 -30.63 20.29 27.16
N ALA A 464 -29.53 20.41 27.91
CA ALA A 464 -28.20 19.98 27.47
C ALA A 464 -28.15 18.50 27.06
N PHE A 465 -28.82 17.62 27.81
CA PHE A 465 -28.88 16.19 27.51
C PHE A 465 -29.72 15.91 26.26
N LYS A 466 -30.85 16.61 26.06
CA LYS A 466 -31.65 16.54 24.82
C LYS A 466 -30.81 16.93 23.60
N GLU A 467 -30.06 18.04 23.69
CA GLU A 467 -29.18 18.48 22.62
C GLU A 467 -28.08 17.46 22.29
N LEU A 468 -27.42 16.92 23.33
CA LEU A 468 -26.37 15.91 23.17
C LEU A 468 -26.92 14.61 22.56
N TYR A 469 -28.13 14.18 22.92
CA TYR A 469 -28.77 13.02 22.32
C TYR A 469 -29.12 13.24 20.83
N GLU A 470 -29.67 14.40 20.48
CA GLU A 470 -29.91 14.75 19.08
C GLU A 470 -28.61 14.81 18.28
N PHE A 471 -27.53 15.31 18.89
CA PHE A 471 -26.20 15.22 18.31
C PHE A 471 -25.72 13.77 18.14
N TYR A 472 -25.89 12.91 19.15
CA TYR A 472 -25.56 11.49 19.08
C TYR A 472 -26.28 10.77 17.92
N ARG A 473 -27.54 11.10 17.64
CA ARG A 473 -28.27 10.57 16.47
C ARG A 473 -27.63 10.99 15.14
N LYS A 474 -27.22 12.24 15.00
CA LYS A 474 -26.49 12.72 13.80
C LYS A 474 -25.10 12.08 13.69
N TYR A 475 -24.41 11.95 14.81
CA TYR A 475 -23.09 11.32 14.92
C TYR A 475 -23.12 9.85 14.47
N THR A 476 -24.05 9.04 14.99
CA THR A 476 -24.19 7.62 14.63
C THR A 476 -24.50 7.41 13.15
N GLY A 477 -25.32 8.29 12.55
CA GLY A 477 -25.53 8.33 11.09
C GLY A 477 -24.23 8.58 10.31
N THR A 478 -23.41 9.54 10.77
CA THR A 478 -22.10 9.84 10.17
C THR A 478 -21.11 8.69 10.33
N ILE A 479 -21.10 8.02 11.48
CA ILE A 479 -20.28 6.82 11.73
C ILE A 479 -20.64 5.68 10.78
N SER A 480 -21.92 5.51 10.46
CA SER A 480 -22.37 4.54 9.45
C SER A 480 -21.77 4.82 8.07
N GLN A 481 -21.74 6.09 7.64
CA GLN A 481 -21.09 6.50 6.39
C GLN A 481 -19.56 6.32 6.44
N ALA A 482 -18.92 6.64 7.56
CA ALA A 482 -17.49 6.43 7.76
C ALA A 482 -17.09 4.95 7.67
N LYS A 483 -17.91 4.03 8.22
CA LYS A 483 -17.70 2.57 8.07
C LYS A 483 -17.69 2.12 6.61
N LYS A 484 -18.45 2.79 5.75
CA LYS A 484 -18.48 2.55 4.30
C LYS A 484 -17.26 3.16 3.58
N GLY A 485 -16.45 3.99 4.24
CA GLY A 485 -15.24 4.59 3.68
C GLY A 485 -15.48 5.88 2.89
N LEU A 486 -16.65 6.50 3.05
CA LEU A 486 -17.05 7.77 2.42
C LEU A 486 -16.88 8.99 3.34
N SER A 487 -16.02 8.95 4.36
CA SER A 487 -15.85 10.13 5.22
C SER A 487 -15.34 11.32 4.41
N ASN A 488 -15.97 12.47 4.64
CA ASN A 488 -15.71 13.69 3.91
C ASN A 488 -14.69 14.56 4.66
N ASP A 489 -13.42 14.19 4.59
CA ASP A 489 -12.38 14.81 5.42
C ASP A 489 -12.00 16.25 5.03
N THR A 490 -12.43 16.72 3.86
CA THR A 490 -12.05 18.03 3.30
C THR A 490 -13.06 19.13 3.56
N ASP A 491 -14.26 18.79 4.02
CA ASP A 491 -15.31 19.78 4.28
C ASP A 491 -15.40 20.05 5.79
N LEU A 492 -15.09 21.30 6.15
CA LEU A 492 -15.09 21.82 7.52
C LEU A 492 -16.48 21.81 8.18
N ARG A 493 -17.54 21.49 7.42
CA ARG A 493 -18.93 21.38 7.86
C ARG A 493 -19.33 19.96 8.26
N ASN A 494 -18.41 18.99 8.29
CA ASN A 494 -18.75 17.63 8.75
C ASN A 494 -18.52 17.44 10.25
N ILE A 495 -19.31 16.55 10.85
CA ILE A 495 -19.19 16.10 12.25
C ILE A 495 -17.82 15.46 12.52
N LEU A 496 -17.29 14.71 11.55
CA LEU A 496 -16.00 14.04 11.64
C LEU A 496 -14.96 14.67 10.72
N LYS A 497 -13.74 14.81 11.22
CA LYS A 497 -12.55 15.18 10.45
C LYS A 497 -11.44 14.14 10.63
N ARG A 498 -10.54 14.02 9.66
CA ARG A 498 -9.37 13.15 9.77
C ARG A 498 -8.27 13.76 10.64
N CYS A 499 -7.62 12.90 11.45
CA CYS A 499 -6.55 13.28 12.37
C CYS A 499 -5.36 13.93 11.65
N ASN A 500 -4.90 13.36 10.53
CA ASN A 500 -3.81 13.88 9.68
C ASN A 500 -2.44 14.11 10.35
N HIS A 501 -2.23 13.67 11.60
CA HIS A 501 -0.93 13.73 12.25
C HIS A 501 0.05 12.71 11.66
N GLN A 502 1.35 12.99 11.79
CA GLN A 502 2.39 12.05 11.39
C GLN A 502 2.33 10.79 12.26
N VAL A 503 2.47 9.63 11.63
CA VAL A 503 2.54 8.35 12.35
C VAL A 503 3.99 8.09 12.80
N PRO A 504 4.20 7.55 14.02
CA PRO A 504 5.53 7.19 14.49
C PRO A 504 6.02 5.88 13.84
N HIS A 505 7.34 5.67 13.87
CA HIS A 505 7.90 4.35 13.58
C HIS A 505 7.41 3.32 14.60
N LYS A 506 7.28 2.06 14.17
CA LYS A 506 6.74 0.98 15.03
C LYS A 506 7.57 0.75 16.31
N ASN A 507 8.89 0.92 16.22
CA ASN A 507 9.79 0.83 17.37
C ASN A 507 9.56 1.92 18.44
N LYS A 508 8.84 3.01 18.12
CA LYS A 508 8.49 4.08 19.07
C LYS A 508 7.13 3.90 19.74
N VAL A 509 6.46 2.76 19.53
CA VAL A 509 5.13 2.45 20.07
C VAL A 509 5.05 0.99 20.53
N VAL A 510 6.17 0.46 21.03
CA VAL A 510 6.30 -0.94 21.47
C VAL A 510 5.36 -1.19 22.66
N GLU A 511 5.37 -0.30 23.63
CA GLU A 511 4.54 -0.33 24.84
C GLU A 511 3.04 -0.27 24.50
N ILE A 512 2.65 0.55 23.52
CA ILE A 512 1.25 0.63 23.06
C ILE A 512 0.85 -0.65 22.31
N SER A 513 1.76 -1.21 21.51
CA SER A 513 1.50 -2.42 20.73
C SER A 513 1.36 -3.63 21.65
N LEU A 514 2.23 -3.74 22.66
CA LEU A 514 2.16 -4.76 23.70
C LEU A 514 0.89 -4.59 24.54
N GLY A 515 0.58 -3.37 24.97
CA GLY A 515 -0.62 -3.08 25.76
C GLY A 515 -1.92 -3.45 25.06
N ARG A 516 -1.98 -3.30 23.73
CA ARG A 516 -3.15 -3.74 22.94
C ARG A 516 -3.34 -5.24 22.92
N ILE A 517 -2.25 -6.01 22.95
CA ILE A 517 -2.28 -7.47 22.96
C ILE A 517 -2.67 -7.97 24.35
N ILE A 518 -2.10 -7.35 25.39
CA ILE A 518 -2.33 -7.72 26.78
C ILE A 518 -3.68 -7.22 27.29
N GLY A 519 -4.22 -6.15 26.70
CA GLY A 519 -5.50 -5.55 27.12
C GLY A 519 -5.37 -4.56 28.28
N LYS A 520 -4.15 -4.09 28.58
CA LYS A 520 -3.84 -3.13 29.66
C LYS A 520 -2.97 -1.99 29.13
N GLN A 521 -3.00 -0.85 29.81
CA GLN A 521 -2.00 0.20 29.57
C GLN A 521 -0.63 -0.28 30.07
N ILE A 522 0.40 -0.13 29.25
CA ILE A 522 1.78 -0.54 29.52
C ILE A 522 2.68 0.66 29.28
N SER A 523 3.57 0.93 30.24
CA SER A 523 4.58 1.98 30.16
C SER A 523 5.88 1.47 29.52
N PRO A 524 6.76 2.36 29.04
CA PRO A 524 8.08 1.95 28.58
C PRO A 524 8.93 1.25 29.66
N GLU A 525 8.73 1.60 30.94
CA GLU A 525 9.43 0.97 32.06
C GLU A 525 8.95 -0.46 32.30
N ASP A 526 7.64 -0.71 32.19
CA ASP A 526 7.09 -2.08 32.27
C ASP A 526 7.69 -2.98 31.18
N VAL A 527 7.84 -2.46 29.96
CA VAL A 527 8.48 -3.21 28.86
C VAL A 527 9.94 -3.52 29.17
N LYS A 528 10.66 -2.55 29.74
CA LYS A 528 12.07 -2.71 30.13
C LYS A 528 12.22 -3.77 31.23
N ASN A 529 11.42 -3.66 32.30
CA ASN A 529 11.40 -4.62 33.40
C ASN A 529 11.05 -6.04 32.91
N PHE A 530 10.09 -6.16 31.99
CA PHE A 530 9.77 -7.45 31.39
C PHE A 530 10.92 -8.04 30.58
N ARG A 531 11.62 -7.21 29.80
CA ARG A 531 12.79 -7.61 29.00
C ARG A 531 13.95 -8.08 29.87
N GLU A 532 14.24 -7.35 30.93
CA GLU A 532 15.36 -7.63 31.85
C GLU A 532 15.06 -8.78 32.82
N GLY A 533 13.78 -9.02 33.12
CA GLY A 533 13.34 -10.11 34.00
C GLY A 533 12.82 -11.34 33.26
N PRO A 534 11.49 -11.61 33.24
CA PRO A 534 10.92 -12.88 32.75
C PRO A 534 11.29 -13.27 31.32
N TRP A 535 11.66 -12.30 30.48
CA TRP A 535 12.00 -12.51 29.08
C TRP A 535 13.47 -12.93 28.85
N ALA A 536 14.39 -12.57 29.77
CA ALA A 536 15.83 -12.82 29.63
C ALA A 536 16.28 -14.23 30.04
N VAL A 537 15.44 -14.98 30.79
CA VAL A 537 15.82 -16.27 31.38
C VAL A 537 16.03 -17.37 30.29
N PRO A 538 16.97 -18.32 30.43
CA PRO A 538 17.10 -19.48 29.53
C PRO A 538 15.90 -20.45 29.62
N ARG A 539 15.47 -21.06 28.50
CA ARG A 539 14.22 -21.89 28.39
C ARG A 539 12.93 -21.16 28.83
N SER A 540 12.91 -19.84 28.69
CA SER A 540 11.82 -18.95 29.14
C SER A 540 10.65 -18.83 28.16
N ILE A 541 9.70 -17.98 28.56
CA ILE A 541 8.64 -17.38 27.74
C ILE A 541 9.16 -17.01 26.33
N LYS A 542 10.36 -16.41 26.23
CA LYS A 542 10.98 -16.02 24.95
C LYS A 542 11.17 -17.21 24.00
N SER A 543 11.59 -18.37 24.51
CA SER A 543 11.81 -19.57 23.70
C SER A 543 10.50 -20.15 23.14
N VAL A 544 9.44 -20.16 23.96
CA VAL A 544 8.10 -20.58 23.55
C VAL A 544 7.54 -19.63 22.49
N CYS A 545 7.68 -18.32 22.70
CA CYS A 545 7.22 -17.31 21.75
C CYS A 545 7.97 -17.39 20.41
N ARG A 546 9.30 -17.65 20.44
CA ARG A 546 10.11 -17.89 19.24
C ARG A 546 9.59 -19.10 18.46
N ARG A 547 9.34 -20.21 19.14
CA ARG A 547 8.84 -21.45 18.51
C ARG A 547 7.47 -21.24 17.87
N CYS A 548 6.59 -20.47 18.50
CA CYS A 548 5.31 -20.06 17.89
C CYS A 548 5.52 -19.24 16.61
N ALA A 549 6.43 -18.27 16.64
CA ALA A 549 6.75 -17.45 15.48
C ALA A 549 7.35 -18.25 14.31
N GLU A 550 8.21 -19.23 14.61
CA GLU A 550 8.78 -20.15 13.62
C GLU A 550 7.72 -21.03 12.98
N LEU A 551 6.79 -21.58 13.77
CA LEU A 551 5.64 -22.34 13.26
C LEU A 551 4.78 -21.51 12.32
N GLN A 552 4.46 -20.26 12.72
CA GLN A 552 3.70 -19.35 11.85
C GLN A 552 4.46 -19.04 10.55
N LYS A 553 5.78 -18.86 10.62
CA LYS A 553 6.62 -18.61 9.45
C LYS A 553 6.69 -19.82 8.51
N GLN A 554 6.66 -21.03 9.06
CA GLN A 554 6.71 -22.28 8.31
C GLN A 554 5.40 -22.56 7.56
N HIS A 555 4.26 -22.39 8.23
CA HIS A 555 2.95 -22.81 7.70
C HIS A 555 2.08 -21.64 7.18
N GLY A 556 2.43 -20.39 7.48
CA GLY A 556 1.71 -19.22 6.99
C GLY A 556 0.23 -19.22 7.37
N TYR A 557 -0.67 -19.16 6.38
CA TYR A 557 -2.11 -19.12 6.61
C TYR A 557 -2.70 -20.45 7.13
N GLU A 558 -2.00 -21.56 6.91
CA GLU A 558 -2.45 -22.90 7.32
C GLU A 558 -2.05 -23.24 8.76
N THR A 559 -1.28 -22.37 9.42
CA THR A 559 -0.75 -22.60 10.78
C THR A 559 -1.83 -23.07 11.75
N LYS A 560 -2.99 -22.40 11.80
CA LYS A 560 -4.09 -22.79 12.70
C LYS A 560 -4.59 -24.20 12.38
N LYS A 561 -4.85 -24.49 11.10
CA LYS A 561 -5.34 -25.80 10.65
C LYS A 561 -4.34 -26.91 10.98
N CYS A 562 -3.09 -26.75 10.55
CA CYS A 562 -2.03 -27.72 10.79
C CYS A 562 -1.81 -27.96 12.29
N PHE A 563 -1.79 -26.88 13.09
CA PHE A 563 -1.60 -26.97 14.53
C PHE A 563 -2.74 -27.73 15.20
N THR A 564 -4.00 -27.39 14.90
CA THR A 564 -5.17 -28.06 15.49
C THR A 564 -5.29 -29.52 15.05
N GLU A 565 -5.00 -29.84 13.78
CA GLU A 565 -5.02 -31.23 13.27
C GLU A 565 -3.95 -32.10 13.94
N GLN A 566 -2.73 -31.58 14.08
CA GLN A 566 -1.63 -32.30 14.73
C GLN A 566 -1.80 -32.42 16.24
N LEU A 567 -2.53 -31.51 16.88
CA LEU A 567 -2.77 -31.52 18.33
C LEU A 567 -3.42 -32.83 18.81
N LYS A 568 -4.18 -33.51 17.95
CA LYS A 568 -4.82 -34.80 18.27
C LYS A 568 -3.82 -35.94 18.38
N PHE A 569 -2.79 -35.94 17.53
CA PHE A 569 -1.94 -37.11 17.27
C PHE A 569 -0.47 -36.93 17.69
N SER A 570 0.04 -35.69 17.77
CA SER A 570 1.44 -35.40 18.11
C SER A 570 1.63 -35.09 19.59
N THR A 571 2.44 -35.91 20.27
CA THR A 571 2.86 -35.68 21.67
C THR A 571 3.68 -34.40 21.83
N GLU A 572 4.50 -34.07 20.83
CA GLU A 572 5.31 -32.85 20.81
C GLU A 572 4.45 -31.59 20.74
N ILE A 573 3.40 -31.59 19.91
CA ILE A 573 2.46 -30.47 19.80
C ILE A 573 1.61 -30.32 21.06
N LYS A 574 1.21 -31.44 21.70
CA LYS A 574 0.52 -31.41 22.99
C LYS A 574 1.38 -30.75 24.07
N LYS A 575 2.66 -31.12 24.16
CA LYS A 575 3.62 -30.49 25.09
C LYS A 575 3.80 -28.99 24.80
N LEU A 576 3.99 -28.63 23.53
CA LEU A 576 4.08 -27.22 23.12
C LEU A 576 2.82 -26.43 23.51
N CYS A 577 1.65 -27.05 23.43
CA CYS A 577 0.40 -26.40 23.82
C CYS A 577 0.33 -26.09 25.34
N THR A 578 0.83 -27.02 26.17
CA THR A 578 1.03 -26.77 27.60
C THR A 578 2.02 -25.63 27.83
N ASP A 579 3.14 -25.62 27.11
CA ASP A 579 4.17 -24.58 27.21
C ASP A 579 3.62 -23.20 26.81
N ILE A 580 2.82 -23.12 25.73
CA ILE A 580 2.13 -21.92 25.27
C ILE A 580 1.19 -21.38 26.36
N THR A 581 0.38 -22.26 26.94
CA THR A 581 -0.60 -21.90 27.98
C THR A 581 0.11 -21.37 29.22
N ASN A 582 1.20 -22.03 29.65
CA ASN A 582 2.00 -21.60 30.79
C ASN A 582 2.73 -20.27 30.53
N ALA A 583 3.28 -20.07 29.33
CA ALA A 583 3.90 -18.80 28.95
C ALA A 583 2.88 -17.66 28.94
N SER A 584 1.69 -17.89 28.39
CA SER A 584 0.57 -16.95 28.36
C SER A 584 0.15 -16.53 29.78
N LYS A 585 0.01 -17.50 30.70
CA LYS A 585 -0.31 -17.23 32.12
C LYS A 585 0.76 -16.38 32.81
N LYS A 586 2.05 -16.72 32.66
CA LYS A 586 3.15 -15.93 33.26
C LYS A 586 3.21 -14.50 32.74
N ILE A 587 2.92 -14.28 31.46
CA ILE A 587 2.82 -12.93 30.89
C ILE A 587 1.64 -12.19 31.53
N ALA A 588 0.47 -12.84 31.62
CA ALA A 588 -0.72 -12.26 32.22
C ALA A 588 -0.50 -11.89 33.70
N GLU A 589 0.18 -12.75 34.47
CA GLU A 589 0.56 -12.50 35.86
C GLU A 589 1.51 -11.30 35.98
N HIS A 590 2.58 -11.25 35.16
CA HIS A 590 3.56 -10.18 35.22
C HIS A 590 2.97 -8.79 34.94
N PHE A 591 2.08 -8.69 33.95
CA PHE A 591 1.44 -7.41 33.60
C PHE A 591 0.15 -7.16 34.40
N GLU A 592 -0.23 -8.08 35.29
CA GLU A 592 -1.53 -8.12 35.98
C GLU A 592 -2.69 -7.85 34.99
N SER A 593 -2.68 -8.62 33.90
CA SER A 593 -3.71 -8.58 32.88
C SER A 593 -5.06 -8.96 33.49
N PRO A 594 -6.17 -8.30 33.10
CA PRO A 594 -7.50 -8.73 33.50
C PRO A 594 -7.73 -10.20 33.09
N PRO A 595 -8.52 -10.98 33.86
CA PRO A 595 -8.87 -12.34 33.49
C PRO A 595 -9.62 -12.30 32.16
N THR A 596 -9.00 -12.84 31.13
CA THR A 596 -9.66 -13.08 29.85
C THR A 596 -10.47 -14.39 29.95
N LYS A 597 -11.55 -14.51 29.17
CA LYS A 597 -12.16 -15.83 28.87
C LYS A 597 -11.06 -16.88 28.62
N GLU A 598 -11.29 -18.13 28.98
CA GLU A 598 -10.38 -19.24 28.66
C GLU A 598 -10.01 -19.18 27.17
N ARG A 599 -8.78 -18.70 26.88
CA ARG A 599 -8.27 -18.61 25.53
C ARG A 599 -7.88 -19.99 25.07
N THR A 600 -8.16 -20.28 23.82
CA THR A 600 -7.69 -21.51 23.21
C THR A 600 -6.18 -21.43 22.96
N CYS A 601 -5.53 -22.59 22.98
CA CYS A 601 -4.09 -22.69 22.77
C CYS A 601 -3.63 -22.13 21.42
N ASP A 602 -4.44 -22.24 20.37
CA ASP A 602 -4.15 -21.65 19.06
C ASP A 602 -4.28 -20.12 19.06
N GLU A 603 -5.19 -19.54 19.84
CA GLU A 603 -5.24 -18.08 20.03
C GLU A 603 -3.98 -17.57 20.72
N ASP A 604 -3.55 -18.25 21.78
CA ASP A 604 -2.32 -17.93 22.50
C ASP A 604 -1.09 -18.08 21.61
N LEU A 605 -1.02 -19.09 20.73
CA LEU A 605 0.06 -19.23 19.75
C LEU A 605 0.27 -17.96 18.93
N PHE A 606 -0.83 -17.35 18.42
CA PHE A 606 -0.74 -16.11 17.63
C PHE A 606 -0.41 -14.89 18.48
N ILE A 607 -0.88 -14.83 19.72
CA ILE A 607 -0.54 -13.77 20.68
C ILE A 607 0.95 -13.80 21.00
N LEU A 608 1.48 -14.96 21.40
CA LEU A 608 2.90 -15.13 21.72
C LEU A 608 3.79 -14.84 20.51
N THR A 609 3.36 -15.23 19.31
CA THR A 609 4.06 -14.86 18.06
C THR A 609 4.13 -13.35 17.87
N GLN A 610 3.06 -12.61 18.14
CA GLN A 610 3.06 -11.15 18.04
C GLN A 610 3.98 -10.51 19.09
N ILE A 611 3.96 -11.00 20.33
CA ILE A 611 4.84 -10.53 21.40
C ILE A 611 6.31 -10.74 21.01
N PHE A 612 6.67 -11.92 20.50
CA PHE A 612 8.03 -12.18 20.00
C PHE A 612 8.45 -11.18 18.92
N ASN A 613 7.60 -10.99 17.91
CA ASN A 613 7.91 -10.06 16.82
C ASN A 613 8.02 -8.61 17.29
N ILE A 614 7.27 -8.20 18.31
CA ILE A 614 7.33 -6.85 18.87
C ILE A 614 8.61 -6.63 19.69
N LEU A 615 9.05 -7.64 20.44
CA LEU A 615 10.18 -7.50 21.35
C LEU A 615 11.53 -7.79 20.70
N GLU A 616 11.59 -8.76 19.78
CA GLU A 616 12.85 -9.31 19.25
C GLU A 616 13.12 -8.99 17.79
N SER A 617 12.10 -8.65 16.99
CA SER A 617 12.31 -8.33 15.58
C SER A 617 12.56 -6.85 15.35
N ASP A 618 13.35 -6.53 14.34
CA ASP A 618 13.47 -5.16 13.84
C ASP A 618 12.14 -4.70 13.22
N LEU A 619 11.38 -3.95 14.01
CA LEU A 619 10.09 -3.42 13.62
C LEU A 619 10.24 -2.30 12.58
N HIS A 620 10.36 -2.68 11.31
CA HIS A 620 10.41 -1.73 10.21
C HIS A 620 9.04 -1.10 9.89
N GLY A 621 9.10 0.13 9.37
CA GLY A 621 7.94 0.88 8.90
C GLY A 621 7.27 1.73 9.99
N PHE A 622 6.03 2.14 9.70
CA PHE A 622 5.26 3.05 10.53
C PHE A 622 4.06 2.35 11.18
N ALA A 623 3.63 2.88 12.32
CA ALA A 623 2.36 2.53 12.91
C ALA A 623 1.19 2.98 12.01
N SER A 624 0.05 2.30 12.11
CA SER A 624 -1.16 2.64 11.34
C SER A 624 -1.88 3.90 11.82
N SER A 625 -1.57 4.36 13.03
CA SER A 625 -2.18 5.53 13.69
C SER A 625 -1.11 6.38 14.37
N CYS A 626 -1.34 7.69 14.52
CA CYS A 626 -0.42 8.53 15.28
C CYS A 626 -0.43 8.14 16.77
N LEU A 627 0.58 8.60 17.52
CA LEU A 627 0.77 8.25 18.93
C LEU A 627 -0.49 8.51 19.78
N GLN A 628 -1.12 9.67 19.61
CA GLN A 628 -2.33 10.04 20.36
C GLN A 628 -3.51 9.14 20.05
N CYS A 629 -3.80 8.89 18.77
CA CYS A 629 -4.85 7.94 18.38
C CYS A 629 -4.55 6.53 18.86
N ALA A 630 -3.25 6.19 18.94
CA ALA A 630 -2.84 4.88 19.37
C ALA A 630 -3.10 4.66 20.86
N LYS A 631 -2.77 5.66 21.70
CA LYS A 631 -3.07 5.72 23.13
C LYS A 631 -4.59 5.74 23.39
N GLU A 632 -5.33 6.55 22.63
CA GLU A 632 -6.78 6.61 22.76
C GLU A 632 -7.43 5.26 22.41
N ASN A 633 -7.02 4.60 21.33
CA ASN A 633 -7.51 3.26 21.01
C ASN A 633 -7.07 2.20 22.03
N LEU A 634 -5.92 2.39 22.69
CA LEU A 634 -5.52 1.52 23.79
C LEU A 634 -6.50 1.66 24.97
N TRP A 635 -6.80 2.88 25.40
CA TRP A 635 -7.83 3.13 26.43
C TRP A 635 -9.19 2.55 26.03
N ARG A 636 -9.62 2.75 24.78
CA ARG A 636 -10.92 2.23 24.27
C ARG A 636 -11.02 0.70 24.32
N ASN A 637 -9.91 0.03 24.05
CA ASN A 637 -9.84 -1.43 23.97
C ASN A 637 -9.51 -2.10 25.31
N GLN A 638 -9.29 -1.34 26.38
CA GLN A 638 -9.13 -1.90 27.72
C GLN A 638 -10.41 -2.61 28.16
N GLN A 639 -10.22 -3.74 28.84
CA GLN A 639 -11.30 -4.55 29.36
C GLN A 639 -11.99 -3.85 30.55
N TYR A 640 -13.32 -3.90 30.58
CA TYR A 640 -14.16 -3.37 31.64
C TYR A 640 -15.14 -4.44 32.13
N GLY A 641 -14.95 -4.90 33.36
CA GLY A 641 -15.67 -6.04 33.91
C GLY A 641 -15.47 -7.34 33.12
N GLU A 642 -16.41 -8.28 33.26
CA GLU A 642 -16.29 -9.63 32.67
C GLU A 642 -16.65 -9.71 31.18
N LYS A 643 -17.33 -8.71 30.59
CA LYS A 643 -18.00 -8.87 29.29
C LYS A 643 -17.79 -7.73 28.27
N GLY A 644 -16.92 -6.74 28.53
CA GLY A 644 -16.81 -5.58 27.63
C GLY A 644 -15.43 -4.92 27.55
N VAL A 645 -15.28 -4.08 26.52
CA VAL A 645 -14.23 -3.06 26.44
C VAL A 645 -14.84 -1.69 26.71
N HIS A 646 -14.05 -0.69 27.11
CA HIS A 646 -14.54 0.65 27.38
C HIS A 646 -15.39 1.23 26.23
N ALA A 647 -14.85 1.24 25.01
CA ALA A 647 -15.49 1.89 23.86
C ALA A 647 -15.07 1.27 22.52
N ILE A 648 -15.78 1.64 21.45
CA ILE A 648 -15.39 1.25 20.10
C ILE A 648 -14.09 1.98 19.71
N SER A 649 -13.13 1.27 19.12
CA SER A 649 -11.95 1.92 18.50
C SER A 649 -12.38 3.00 17.50
N LEU A 650 -11.60 4.08 17.45
CA LEU A 650 -11.80 5.20 16.54
C LEU A 650 -11.97 4.73 15.10
N ARG A 651 -12.96 5.30 14.41
CA ARG A 651 -13.17 4.99 13.00
C ARG A 651 -11.99 5.45 12.17
N ILE A 652 -11.69 4.68 11.13
CA ILE A 652 -10.68 5.03 10.14
C ILE A 652 -11.35 5.37 8.82
N ASP A 653 -10.79 6.37 8.18
CA ASP A 653 -11.12 6.75 6.82
C ASP A 653 -10.45 5.81 5.80
N SER A 654 -10.98 5.74 4.57
CA SER A 654 -10.40 4.94 3.49
C SER A 654 -9.05 5.51 3.03
N VAL A 655 -8.03 4.67 3.11
CA VAL A 655 -6.66 4.98 2.70
C VAL A 655 -6.38 4.53 1.27
N ALA A 656 -5.38 5.16 0.65
CA ALA A 656 -4.96 4.77 -0.69
C ALA A 656 -4.41 3.35 -0.70
N PRO A 657 -4.61 2.58 -1.78
CA PRO A 657 -3.92 1.31 -1.97
C PRO A 657 -2.40 1.51 -1.95
N ILE A 658 -1.68 0.67 -1.20
CA ILE A 658 -0.20 0.69 -1.13
C ILE A 658 0.41 0.42 -2.51
N ASP A 659 -0.25 -0.43 -3.31
CA ASP A 659 0.20 -0.73 -4.65
C ASP A 659 0.05 0.49 -5.57
N GLY A 660 1.19 1.00 -6.04
CA GLY A 660 1.23 2.19 -6.90
C GLY A 660 0.56 2.02 -8.27
N VAL A 661 0.40 0.79 -8.78
CA VAL A 661 -0.37 0.54 -10.01
C VAL A 661 -1.86 0.64 -9.72
N ILE A 662 -2.33 -0.03 -8.67
CA ILE A 662 -3.75 0.04 -8.26
C ILE A 662 -4.16 1.47 -7.93
N ASN A 663 -3.32 2.22 -7.20
CA ASN A 663 -3.62 3.60 -6.84
C ASN A 663 -3.75 4.52 -8.08
N LYS A 664 -2.88 4.34 -9.09
CA LYS A 664 -2.99 5.07 -10.37
C LYS A 664 -4.23 4.66 -11.15
N LEU A 665 -4.52 3.36 -11.20
CA LEU A 665 -5.72 2.81 -11.84
C LEU A 665 -6.98 3.43 -11.22
N VAL A 666 -7.12 3.36 -9.89
CA VAL A 666 -8.24 3.95 -9.16
C VAL A 666 -8.35 5.44 -9.45
N SER A 667 -7.24 6.17 -9.44
CA SER A 667 -7.24 7.62 -9.74
C SER A 667 -7.70 7.93 -11.18
N PHE A 668 -7.31 7.10 -12.15
CA PHE A 668 -7.70 7.23 -13.55
C PHE A 668 -9.19 6.94 -13.74
N VAL A 669 -9.67 5.78 -13.26
CA VAL A 669 -11.07 5.36 -13.32
C VAL A 669 -11.97 6.36 -12.59
N ALA A 670 -11.61 6.78 -11.37
CA ALA A 670 -12.34 7.81 -10.64
C ALA A 670 -12.44 9.12 -11.43
N GLY A 671 -11.36 9.50 -12.12
CA GLY A 671 -11.31 10.68 -12.98
C GLY A 671 -12.32 10.62 -14.13
N ARG A 672 -12.44 9.46 -14.78
CA ARG A 672 -13.42 9.24 -15.85
C ARG A 672 -14.85 9.27 -15.32
N ILE A 673 -15.12 8.48 -14.28
CA ILE A 673 -16.46 8.38 -13.71
C ILE A 673 -16.97 9.73 -13.19
N SER A 674 -16.14 10.46 -12.45
CA SER A 674 -16.52 11.80 -11.97
C SER A 674 -16.73 12.80 -13.11
N SER A 675 -15.96 12.73 -14.20
CA SER A 675 -16.18 13.60 -15.36
C SER A 675 -17.52 13.32 -16.03
N HIS A 676 -17.94 12.05 -16.11
CA HIS A 676 -19.25 11.70 -16.65
C HIS A 676 -20.40 12.15 -15.76
N ILE A 677 -20.28 11.95 -14.44
CA ILE A 677 -21.26 12.45 -13.46
C ILE A 677 -21.42 13.98 -13.60
N LEU A 678 -20.33 14.71 -13.77
CA LEU A 678 -20.38 16.17 -13.98
C LEU A 678 -21.08 16.54 -15.29
N LYS A 679 -20.88 15.78 -16.37
CA LYS A 679 -21.63 15.97 -17.63
C LYS A 679 -23.13 15.73 -17.45
N ILE A 680 -23.51 14.66 -16.73
CA ILE A 680 -24.92 14.40 -16.41
C ILE A 680 -25.49 15.56 -15.58
N ALA A 681 -24.76 16.03 -14.57
CA ALA A 681 -25.21 17.16 -13.76
C ALA A 681 -25.40 18.45 -14.58
N GLN A 682 -24.49 18.71 -15.54
CA GLN A 682 -24.63 19.82 -16.50
C GLN A 682 -25.85 19.65 -17.42
N LYS A 683 -26.10 18.45 -17.95
CA LYS A 683 -27.31 18.15 -18.76
C LYS A 683 -28.60 18.37 -17.97
N LEU A 684 -28.56 18.16 -16.66
CA LEU A 684 -29.69 18.39 -15.74
C LEU A 684 -29.79 19.86 -15.27
N GLU A 685 -28.95 20.75 -15.79
CA GLU A 685 -28.89 22.18 -15.47
C GLU A 685 -28.72 22.46 -13.96
N LEU A 686 -28.05 21.55 -13.25
CA LEU A 686 -27.84 21.63 -11.81
C LEU A 686 -26.89 22.78 -11.45
N THR A 687 -27.35 23.65 -10.56
CA THR A 687 -26.52 24.69 -9.94
C THR A 687 -25.69 24.13 -8.76
N PRO A 688 -24.54 24.75 -8.39
CA PRO A 688 -23.69 24.26 -7.30
C PRO A 688 -24.37 24.16 -5.92
N ASP A 689 -25.42 24.97 -5.70
CA ASP A 689 -26.16 25.05 -4.43
C ASP A 689 -27.36 24.09 -4.37
N GLU A 690 -27.67 23.39 -5.47
CA GLU A 690 -28.76 22.41 -5.50
C GLU A 690 -28.41 21.07 -4.86
N GLU A 691 -29.43 20.42 -4.28
CA GLU A 691 -29.26 19.18 -3.55
C GLU A 691 -29.08 17.99 -4.52
N LEU A 692 -27.82 17.70 -4.85
CA LEU A 692 -27.39 16.53 -5.60
C LEU A 692 -27.09 15.35 -4.65
N HIS A 693 -27.63 14.16 -4.95
CA HIS A 693 -27.25 12.92 -4.28
C HIS A 693 -26.63 11.92 -5.26
N ILE A 694 -25.46 11.38 -4.90
CA ILE A 694 -24.71 10.42 -5.70
C ILE A 694 -24.79 9.03 -5.08
N TYR A 695 -25.36 8.06 -5.79
CA TYR A 695 -25.35 6.65 -5.39
C TYR A 695 -24.26 5.89 -6.15
N LEU A 696 -23.43 5.15 -5.42
CA LEU A 696 -22.35 4.34 -6.00
C LEU A 696 -22.54 2.87 -5.63
N PHE A 697 -22.60 2.02 -6.65
CA PHE A 697 -22.80 0.58 -6.54
C PHE A 697 -21.62 -0.18 -7.18
N PRO A 698 -20.43 -0.21 -6.55
CA PRO A 698 -19.30 -0.95 -7.10
C PRO A 698 -19.34 -2.43 -6.75
N GLU A 699 -18.98 -3.23 -7.75
CA GLU A 699 -18.67 -4.65 -7.73
C GLU A 699 -17.19 -4.86 -8.12
N GLU A 700 -16.56 -5.93 -7.65
CA GLU A 700 -15.20 -6.31 -8.04
C GLU A 700 -15.06 -7.82 -8.07
N ASN A 701 -14.92 -8.38 -9.27
CA ASN A 701 -14.51 -9.77 -9.42
C ASN A 701 -13.00 -9.91 -9.14
N LYS A 702 -12.67 -10.17 -7.87
CA LYS A 702 -11.29 -10.32 -7.36
C LYS A 702 -10.42 -11.26 -8.18
N PHE A 703 -10.99 -12.31 -8.80
CA PHE A 703 -10.20 -13.24 -9.61
C PHE A 703 -9.67 -12.55 -10.86
N SER A 704 -10.60 -12.05 -11.70
CA SER A 704 -10.26 -11.35 -12.94
C SER A 704 -9.30 -10.19 -12.67
N GLN A 705 -9.55 -9.40 -11.62
CA GLN A 705 -8.73 -8.25 -11.31
C GLN A 705 -7.28 -8.62 -10.96
N VAL A 706 -7.05 -9.72 -10.22
CA VAL A 706 -5.69 -10.16 -9.85
C VAL A 706 -4.89 -10.61 -11.07
N GLU A 707 -5.52 -11.34 -11.98
CA GLU A 707 -4.89 -11.80 -13.22
C GLU A 707 -4.58 -10.61 -14.15
N GLU A 708 -5.57 -9.75 -14.38
CA GLU A 708 -5.43 -8.54 -15.17
C GLU A 708 -4.34 -7.61 -14.59
N LEU A 709 -4.30 -7.43 -13.28
CA LEU A 709 -3.29 -6.62 -12.60
C LEU A 709 -1.88 -7.22 -12.74
N SER A 710 -1.75 -8.55 -12.69
CA SER A 710 -0.48 -9.23 -12.95
C SER A 710 -0.01 -8.95 -14.38
N SER A 711 -0.93 -9.00 -15.34
CA SER A 711 -0.65 -8.71 -16.74
C SER A 711 -0.24 -7.25 -16.97
N LEU A 712 -0.91 -6.28 -16.32
CA LEU A 712 -0.54 -4.85 -16.37
C LEU A 712 0.85 -4.57 -15.78
N LYS A 713 1.30 -5.42 -14.85
CA LYS A 713 2.64 -5.36 -14.27
C LYS A 713 3.69 -6.10 -15.10
N GLY A 714 3.30 -6.78 -16.19
CA GLY A 714 4.18 -7.63 -16.98
C GLY A 714 4.69 -8.86 -16.22
N LYS A 715 3.96 -9.34 -15.21
CA LYS A 715 4.34 -10.49 -14.38
C LYS A 715 3.42 -11.68 -14.61
N ARG A 716 3.98 -12.89 -14.57
CA ARG A 716 3.19 -14.13 -14.50
C ARG A 716 2.57 -14.27 -13.11
N LEU A 717 1.32 -14.73 -13.06
CA LEU A 717 0.62 -14.98 -11.80
C LEU A 717 1.29 -16.15 -11.06
N LYS A 718 1.50 -16.01 -9.74
CA LYS A 718 2.09 -17.09 -8.92
C LYS A 718 1.12 -18.26 -8.80
N GLU A 719 1.64 -19.48 -8.87
CA GLU A 719 0.84 -20.71 -8.81
C GLU A 719 0.04 -20.86 -7.50
N SER A 720 0.61 -20.43 -6.38
CA SER A 720 -0.11 -20.39 -5.09
C SER A 720 -1.34 -19.49 -5.11
N ILE A 721 -1.29 -18.38 -5.86
CA ILE A 721 -2.42 -17.46 -6.00
C ILE A 721 -3.49 -18.09 -6.90
N LYS A 722 -3.09 -18.74 -8.00
CA LYS A 722 -4.02 -19.48 -8.86
C LYS A 722 -4.80 -20.54 -8.07
N LYS A 723 -4.10 -21.39 -7.32
CA LYS A 723 -4.72 -22.42 -6.46
C LYS A 723 -5.68 -21.82 -5.43
N ALA A 724 -5.28 -20.74 -4.76
CA ALA A 724 -6.14 -20.06 -3.78
C ALA A 724 -7.41 -19.47 -4.40
N VAL A 725 -7.37 -19.06 -5.67
CA VAL A 725 -8.55 -18.56 -6.36
C VAL A 725 -9.42 -19.70 -6.90
N GLN A 726 -8.84 -20.74 -7.49
CA GLN A 726 -9.57 -21.94 -7.89
C GLN A 726 -10.30 -22.57 -6.70
N GLN A 727 -9.67 -22.63 -5.53
CA GLN A 727 -10.31 -23.10 -4.30
C GLN A 727 -11.51 -22.22 -3.91
N LYS A 728 -11.46 -20.90 -4.11
CA LYS A 728 -12.61 -20.03 -3.86
C LYS A 728 -13.77 -20.27 -4.81
N GLU A 729 -13.48 -20.54 -6.09
CA GLU A 729 -14.52 -20.89 -7.07
C GLU A 729 -15.15 -22.25 -6.77
N TYR A 730 -14.33 -23.23 -6.38
CA TYR A 730 -14.79 -24.53 -5.91
C TYR A 730 -15.70 -24.41 -4.67
N ASN A 731 -15.26 -23.68 -3.64
CA ASN A 731 -16.03 -23.48 -2.41
C ASN A 731 -17.39 -22.78 -2.67
N PHE A 732 -17.52 -22.02 -3.77
CA PHE A 732 -18.77 -21.38 -4.17
C PHE A 732 -19.73 -22.38 -4.83
N GLN A 733 -19.25 -23.21 -5.76
CA GLN A 733 -20.05 -24.29 -6.36
C GLN A 733 -20.56 -25.25 -5.27
N GLU A 734 -19.73 -25.51 -4.27
CA GLU A 734 -20.10 -26.32 -3.12
C GLU A 734 -21.18 -25.66 -2.24
N LYS A 735 -21.26 -24.33 -2.13
CA LYS A 735 -22.26 -23.62 -1.30
C LYS A 735 -23.70 -23.82 -1.80
N ASP A 736 -23.97 -23.59 -3.07
CA ASP A 736 -25.32 -23.78 -3.61
C ASP A 736 -25.69 -25.27 -3.57
N GLY A 737 -24.74 -26.18 -3.84
CA GLY A 737 -24.91 -27.62 -3.65
C GLY A 737 -25.23 -28.01 -2.20
N ARG A 738 -24.57 -27.40 -1.21
CA ARG A 738 -24.87 -27.62 0.23
C ARG A 738 -26.27 -27.15 0.59
N ILE A 739 -26.72 -25.98 0.12
CA ILE A 739 -28.07 -25.47 0.40
C ILE A 739 -29.14 -26.39 -0.21
N GLN A 740 -28.90 -26.90 -1.43
CA GLN A 740 -29.77 -27.86 -2.10
C GLN A 740 -29.79 -29.20 -1.35
N ASN A 741 -28.63 -29.76 -1.03
CA ASN A 741 -28.52 -31.04 -0.29
C ASN A 741 -29.11 -30.96 1.12
N ASP A 742 -29.01 -29.80 1.76
CA ASP A 742 -29.61 -29.55 3.07
C ASP A 742 -31.15 -29.50 3.01
N SER A 743 -31.76 -29.36 1.82
CA SER A 743 -33.22 -29.24 1.59
C SER A 743 -33.74 -30.41 0.74
N PRO A 744 -33.97 -31.61 1.33
CA PRO A 744 -34.32 -32.83 0.59
C PRO A 744 -35.69 -32.77 -0.12
N CYS A 745 -36.58 -31.88 0.32
CA CYS A 745 -37.82 -31.53 -0.35
C CYS A 745 -38.14 -30.05 -0.11
N CYS A 746 -39.15 -29.50 -0.79
CA CYS A 746 -39.52 -28.11 -0.62
C CYS A 746 -40.01 -27.83 0.82
N PRO A 747 -39.45 -26.83 1.53
CA PRO A 747 -39.86 -26.50 2.90
C PRO A 747 -41.31 -26.02 3.01
N TYR A 748 -41.84 -25.40 1.95
CA TYR A 748 -43.18 -24.80 1.94
C TYR A 748 -44.28 -25.72 1.39
N THR A 749 -43.92 -26.71 0.56
CA THR A 749 -44.91 -27.58 -0.12
C THR A 749 -44.71 -29.06 0.19
N GLY A 750 -43.56 -29.47 0.73
CA GLY A 750 -43.26 -30.86 1.05
C GLY A 750 -42.91 -31.74 -0.16
N GLU A 751 -43.06 -31.22 -1.38
CA GLU A 751 -42.82 -31.94 -2.63
C GLU A 751 -41.33 -32.04 -2.99
N THR A 752 -40.95 -33.10 -3.70
CA THR A 752 -39.59 -33.29 -4.21
C THR A 752 -39.26 -32.26 -5.29
N ILE A 753 -38.09 -31.63 -5.22
CA ILE A 753 -37.68 -30.59 -6.16
C ILE A 753 -36.97 -31.26 -7.35
N GLN A 754 -37.72 -31.63 -8.39
CA GLN A 754 -37.21 -32.46 -9.50
C GLN A 754 -36.30 -31.70 -10.50
N SER A 755 -36.49 -30.39 -10.71
CA SER A 755 -35.52 -29.42 -11.31
C SER A 755 -36.11 -28.00 -11.28
N GLY A 756 -35.29 -26.94 -11.24
CA GLY A 756 -35.77 -25.55 -11.30
C GLY A 756 -36.28 -24.93 -9.98
N GLY A 757 -35.78 -25.40 -8.83
CA GLY A 757 -36.01 -24.74 -7.54
C GLY A 757 -35.22 -23.42 -7.40
N GLU A 758 -35.60 -22.62 -6.40
CA GLU A 758 -35.00 -21.32 -6.10
C GLU A 758 -34.44 -21.31 -4.68
N ILE A 759 -33.41 -20.49 -4.46
CA ILE A 759 -32.86 -20.25 -3.12
C ILE A 759 -33.57 -19.02 -2.54
N ASP A 760 -34.46 -19.23 -1.56
CA ASP A 760 -35.18 -18.18 -0.85
C ASP A 760 -34.39 -17.64 0.35
N HIS A 761 -34.61 -16.36 0.65
CA HIS A 761 -34.20 -15.70 1.89
C HIS A 761 -35.29 -15.88 2.96
N ILE A 762 -35.06 -16.75 3.95
CA ILE A 762 -36.03 -17.05 5.02
C ILE A 762 -36.52 -15.76 5.68
N ILE A 763 -35.57 -14.99 6.22
CA ILE A 763 -35.83 -13.59 6.58
C ILE A 763 -35.68 -12.75 5.31
N PRO A 764 -36.76 -12.13 4.82
CA PRO A 764 -36.71 -11.35 3.59
C PRO A 764 -35.72 -10.19 3.66
N ARG A 765 -35.15 -9.82 2.51
CA ARG A 765 -34.14 -8.75 2.43
C ARG A 765 -34.68 -7.39 2.87
N SER A 766 -35.92 -7.08 2.49
CA SER A 766 -36.63 -5.86 2.87
C SER A 766 -36.81 -5.77 4.39
N PHE A 767 -37.21 -6.89 5.01
CA PHE A 767 -37.40 -6.98 6.46
C PHE A 767 -36.06 -6.87 7.21
N SER A 768 -35.06 -7.65 6.80
CA SER A 768 -33.74 -7.62 7.45
C SER A 768 -33.06 -6.25 7.34
N LYS A 769 -33.12 -5.60 6.17
CA LYS A 769 -32.60 -4.24 5.99
C LYS A 769 -33.33 -3.22 6.85
N LYS A 770 -34.67 -3.31 6.95
CA LYS A 770 -35.48 -2.44 7.81
C LYS A 770 -35.11 -2.64 9.28
N ARG A 771 -35.14 -3.88 9.77
CA ARG A 771 -34.95 -4.23 11.19
C ARG A 771 -33.49 -4.12 11.67
N TYR A 772 -32.53 -4.57 10.87
CA TYR A 772 -31.11 -4.67 11.28
C TYR A 772 -30.18 -3.66 10.57
N GLY A 773 -30.71 -2.83 9.66
CA GLY A 773 -29.92 -1.86 8.89
C GLY A 773 -29.02 -2.47 7.80
N THR A 774 -29.05 -3.80 7.65
CA THR A 774 -28.29 -4.54 6.63
C THR A 774 -29.05 -5.81 6.24
N VAL A 775 -28.85 -6.27 5.01
CA VAL A 775 -29.41 -7.55 4.55
C VAL A 775 -28.61 -8.70 5.18
N ILE A 776 -29.31 -9.73 5.67
CA ILE A 776 -28.68 -10.94 6.23
C ILE A 776 -28.39 -11.91 5.07
N ASN A 777 -27.23 -11.75 4.44
CA ASN A 777 -26.76 -12.61 3.35
C ASN A 777 -25.86 -13.74 3.86
N HIS A 778 -26.41 -14.62 4.70
CA HIS A 778 -25.69 -15.77 5.27
C HIS A 778 -26.31 -17.10 4.79
N GLU A 779 -25.51 -18.16 4.58
CA GLU A 779 -25.95 -19.48 4.07
C GLU A 779 -27.13 -20.08 4.86
N ILE A 780 -27.16 -19.85 6.17
CA ILE A 780 -28.24 -20.28 7.07
C ILE A 780 -29.57 -19.52 6.83
N ASN A 781 -29.52 -18.26 6.37
CA ASN A 781 -30.72 -17.51 5.98
C ASN A 781 -31.20 -17.86 4.55
N LEU A 782 -30.52 -18.79 3.88
CA LEU A 782 -30.85 -19.27 2.55
C LEU A 782 -31.42 -20.69 2.64
N ILE A 783 -32.54 -20.94 1.96
CA ILE A 783 -33.19 -22.25 1.91
C ILE A 783 -33.60 -22.57 0.46
N TYR A 784 -33.43 -23.82 0.03
CA TYR A 784 -33.82 -24.23 -1.31
C TYR A 784 -35.28 -24.66 -1.32
N ALA A 785 -36.08 -24.07 -2.20
CA ALA A 785 -37.52 -24.27 -2.27
C ALA A 785 -38.01 -24.38 -3.73
N SER A 786 -39.22 -24.93 -3.93
CA SER A 786 -39.85 -24.89 -5.24
C SER A 786 -40.24 -23.44 -5.61
N ARG A 787 -40.23 -23.10 -6.89
CA ARG A 787 -40.70 -21.79 -7.41
C ARG A 787 -42.08 -21.43 -6.85
N MET A 788 -43.01 -22.38 -6.91
CA MET A 788 -44.37 -22.22 -6.38
C MET A 788 -44.37 -21.92 -4.87
N GLY A 789 -43.59 -22.66 -4.08
CA GLY A 789 -43.45 -22.43 -2.64
C GLY A 789 -42.90 -21.03 -2.32
N ASN A 790 -41.84 -20.63 -3.02
CA ASN A 790 -41.23 -19.30 -2.86
C ASN A 790 -42.20 -18.17 -3.23
N GLN A 791 -42.91 -18.31 -4.35
CA GLN A 791 -43.93 -17.35 -4.78
C GLN A 791 -45.11 -17.24 -3.79
N LYS A 792 -45.49 -18.34 -3.13
CA LYS A 792 -46.54 -18.35 -2.11
C LYS A 792 -46.11 -17.58 -0.84
N LYS A 793 -44.85 -17.74 -0.41
CA LYS A 793 -44.27 -17.01 0.73
C LYS A 793 -44.22 -15.50 0.47
N LYS A 794 -43.80 -15.08 -0.73
CA LYS A 794 -43.54 -13.66 -1.07
C LYS A 794 -42.54 -13.02 -0.09
N ASN A 795 -42.73 -11.74 0.23
CA ASN A 795 -41.89 -10.94 1.11
C ASN A 795 -42.32 -11.02 2.60
N LYS A 796 -43.07 -12.07 2.98
CA LYS A 796 -43.48 -12.32 4.37
C LYS A 796 -42.40 -13.07 5.13
N THR A 797 -42.37 -12.90 6.45
CA THR A 797 -41.52 -13.69 7.33
C THR A 797 -42.30 -14.95 7.71
N PRO A 798 -41.86 -16.15 7.28
CA PRO A 798 -42.59 -17.39 7.56
C PRO A 798 -42.43 -17.81 9.03
N GLU A 799 -43.49 -18.39 9.58
CA GLU A 799 -43.55 -18.93 10.94
C GLU A 799 -43.26 -20.44 10.95
N PHE A 800 -43.11 -21.03 12.13
CA PHE A 800 -42.74 -22.44 12.25
C PHE A 800 -43.86 -23.37 11.74
N GLU A 801 -45.08 -22.84 11.70
CA GLU A 801 -46.32 -23.40 11.15
C GLU A 801 -46.31 -23.48 9.63
N ASP A 802 -45.55 -22.62 8.96
CA ASP A 802 -45.46 -22.59 7.50
C ASP A 802 -44.54 -23.69 6.94
N LEU A 803 -43.79 -24.40 7.79
CA LEU A 803 -42.95 -25.53 7.39
C LEU A 803 -43.77 -26.81 7.22
N HIS A 804 -43.65 -27.44 6.05
CA HIS A 804 -44.38 -28.66 5.75
C HIS A 804 -43.88 -29.85 6.61
N PRO A 805 -44.76 -30.69 7.18
CA PRO A 805 -44.36 -31.85 7.99
C PRO A 805 -43.38 -32.80 7.30
N ASN A 806 -43.58 -33.06 5.99
CA ASN A 806 -42.64 -33.89 5.21
C ASN A 806 -41.22 -33.32 5.17
N TYR A 807 -41.07 -31.99 5.14
CA TYR A 807 -39.76 -31.36 5.20
C TYR A 807 -39.09 -31.59 6.56
N LEU A 808 -39.82 -31.39 7.66
CA LEU A 808 -39.30 -31.64 9.01
C LEU A 808 -38.91 -33.10 9.20
N LYS A 809 -39.76 -34.04 8.74
CA LYS A 809 -39.50 -35.48 8.81
C LYS A 809 -38.23 -35.86 8.03
N ASN A 810 -38.04 -35.33 6.81
CA ASN A 810 -36.87 -35.64 5.99
C ASN A 810 -35.58 -35.01 6.51
N VAL A 811 -35.66 -33.85 7.18
CA VAL A 811 -34.48 -33.12 7.68
C VAL A 811 -34.04 -33.56 9.08
N PHE A 812 -34.99 -33.86 9.97
CA PHE A 812 -34.71 -34.15 11.38
C PHE A 812 -35.16 -35.54 11.84
N ASN A 813 -35.75 -36.37 10.97
CA ASN A 813 -36.38 -37.65 11.30
C ASN A 813 -37.51 -37.54 12.33
N THR A 814 -38.08 -36.35 12.52
CA THR A 814 -39.21 -36.09 13.41
C THR A 814 -40.04 -34.92 12.89
N THR A 815 -41.34 -34.92 13.18
CA THR A 815 -42.23 -33.78 12.97
C THR A 815 -42.53 -33.02 14.25
N ASP A 816 -42.02 -33.49 15.40
CA ASP A 816 -42.22 -32.86 16.69
C ASP A 816 -41.41 -31.57 16.80
N LYS A 817 -42.13 -30.45 16.70
CA LYS A 817 -41.61 -29.10 16.80
C LYS A 817 -40.97 -28.81 18.15
N SER A 818 -41.42 -29.42 19.24
CA SER A 818 -40.87 -29.17 20.58
C SER A 818 -39.45 -29.74 20.72
N THR A 819 -39.24 -30.98 20.29
CA THR A 819 -37.93 -31.63 20.22
C THR A 819 -36.96 -30.87 19.29
N ILE A 820 -37.45 -30.39 18.14
CA ILE A 820 -36.63 -29.59 17.21
C ILE A 820 -36.21 -28.28 17.88
N THR A 821 -37.14 -27.57 18.52
CA THR A 821 -36.85 -26.29 19.21
C THR A 821 -35.83 -26.47 20.33
N HIS A 822 -35.94 -27.55 21.12
CA HIS A 822 -34.97 -27.86 22.16
C HIS A 822 -33.56 -28.09 21.57
N SER A 823 -33.47 -28.82 20.46
CA SER A 823 -32.21 -29.05 19.76
C SER A 823 -31.60 -27.75 19.21
N ILE A 824 -32.44 -26.83 18.71
CA ILE A 824 -31.99 -25.51 18.23
C ILE A 824 -31.38 -24.71 19.38
N ARG A 825 -32.04 -24.67 20.54
CA ARG A 825 -31.51 -23.97 21.72
C ARG A 825 -30.16 -24.54 22.16
N ALA A 826 -29.99 -25.86 22.16
CA ALA A 826 -28.71 -26.48 22.48
C ALA A 826 -27.58 -26.04 21.51
N VAL A 827 -27.89 -25.89 20.22
CA VAL A 827 -26.93 -25.36 19.22
C VAL A 827 -26.62 -23.88 19.46
N ILE A 828 -27.63 -23.05 19.81
CA ILE A 828 -27.43 -21.64 20.15
C ILE A 828 -26.56 -21.50 21.40
N GLU A 829 -26.84 -22.24 22.47
CA GLU A 829 -26.05 -22.22 23.71
C GLU A 829 -24.60 -22.64 23.47
N MET A 830 -24.37 -23.64 22.61
CA MET A 830 -23.03 -24.05 22.19
C MET A 830 -22.30 -22.90 21.44
N LEU A 831 -23.02 -22.16 20.59
CA LEU A 831 -22.50 -21.02 19.84
C LEU A 831 -22.23 -19.80 20.70
N ASP A 832 -23.04 -19.55 21.73
CA ASP A 832 -22.79 -18.47 22.69
C ASP A 832 -21.55 -18.72 23.53
N LYS A 833 -21.28 -20.00 23.84
CA LYS A 833 -20.00 -20.41 24.45
C LYS A 833 -18.84 -20.26 23.47
N ASN A 834 -19.08 -20.44 22.16
CA ASN A 834 -18.04 -20.44 21.11
C ASN A 834 -18.35 -19.47 19.94
N PRO A 835 -18.36 -18.14 20.17
CA PRO A 835 -18.85 -17.15 19.19
C PRO A 835 -17.97 -17.01 17.94
N HIS A 836 -16.80 -17.66 17.92
CA HIS A 836 -15.84 -17.59 16.83
C HIS A 836 -16.00 -18.68 15.76
N ILE A 837 -16.93 -19.61 15.93
CA ILE A 837 -17.13 -20.68 14.95
C ILE A 837 -17.64 -20.10 13.63
N ASP A 838 -17.00 -20.50 12.54
CA ASP A 838 -17.46 -20.25 11.18
C ASP A 838 -18.65 -21.17 10.88
N LEU A 839 -19.83 -20.55 10.78
CA LEU A 839 -21.09 -21.28 10.58
C LEU A 839 -21.18 -21.93 9.20
N SER A 840 -20.34 -21.53 8.23
CA SER A 840 -20.29 -22.16 6.91
C SER A 840 -19.65 -23.56 6.93
N LEU A 841 -18.85 -23.86 7.97
CA LEU A 841 -18.15 -25.13 8.16
C LEU A 841 -18.91 -26.11 9.09
N PHE A 842 -20.13 -25.78 9.48
CA PHE A 842 -20.95 -26.66 10.31
C PHE A 842 -21.41 -27.92 9.57
N GLU A 843 -21.51 -29.01 10.35
CA GLU A 843 -22.17 -30.24 9.92
C GLU A 843 -23.61 -29.93 9.44
N PRO A 844 -24.10 -30.60 8.37
CA PRO A 844 -25.40 -30.31 7.77
C PRO A 844 -26.55 -30.22 8.77
N LYS A 845 -26.59 -31.15 9.73
CA LYS A 845 -27.62 -31.21 10.77
C LYS A 845 -27.69 -29.94 11.63
N LYS A 846 -26.53 -29.39 12.04
CA LYS A 846 -26.46 -28.17 12.86
C LYS A 846 -26.83 -26.91 12.05
N ARG A 847 -26.46 -26.86 10.76
CA ARG A 847 -26.92 -25.78 9.87
C ARG A 847 -28.44 -25.78 9.73
N ASN A 848 -29.03 -26.97 9.56
CA ASN A 848 -30.47 -27.14 9.42
C ASN A 848 -31.24 -26.73 10.68
N TYR A 849 -30.73 -27.03 11.88
CA TYR A 849 -31.33 -26.51 13.11
C TYR A 849 -31.36 -24.97 13.13
N LEU A 850 -30.24 -24.30 12.84
CA LEU A 850 -30.20 -22.84 12.82
C LEU A 850 -31.09 -22.25 11.72
N ARG A 851 -31.16 -22.91 10.56
CA ARG A 851 -32.00 -22.52 9.42
C ARG A 851 -33.48 -22.57 9.81
N VAL A 852 -33.92 -23.66 10.42
CA VAL A 852 -35.30 -23.84 10.90
C VAL A 852 -35.61 -22.94 12.09
N GLY A 853 -34.63 -22.65 12.94
CA GLY A 853 -34.79 -21.68 14.03
C GLY A 853 -35.12 -20.26 13.56
N LEU A 854 -34.79 -19.89 12.31
CA LEU A 854 -35.22 -18.60 11.74
C LEU A 854 -36.73 -18.51 11.50
N PHE A 855 -37.46 -19.63 11.51
CA PHE A 855 -38.93 -19.66 11.42
C PHE A 855 -39.60 -19.53 12.79
N ILE A 856 -38.83 -19.62 13.89
CA ILE A 856 -39.35 -19.58 15.26
C ILE A 856 -39.23 -18.15 15.78
N SER A 857 -40.37 -17.48 15.99
CA SER A 857 -40.44 -16.06 16.33
C SER A 857 -39.61 -15.67 17.55
N GLU A 858 -39.54 -16.52 18.59
CA GLU A 858 -38.76 -16.26 19.80
C GLU A 858 -37.23 -16.37 19.56
N LEU A 859 -36.80 -17.20 18.61
CA LEU A 859 -35.37 -17.46 18.35
C LEU A 859 -34.83 -16.68 17.14
N GLN A 860 -35.72 -16.22 16.25
CA GLN A 860 -35.36 -15.59 14.99
C GLN A 860 -34.42 -14.39 15.19
N GLN A 861 -34.69 -13.54 16.19
CA GLN A 861 -33.84 -12.37 16.46
C GLN A 861 -32.46 -12.75 16.99
N GLU A 862 -32.38 -13.77 17.84
CA GLU A 862 -31.13 -14.27 18.41
C GLU A 862 -30.24 -14.89 17.32
N ILE A 863 -30.81 -15.76 16.49
CA ILE A 863 -30.12 -16.37 15.36
C ILE A 863 -29.73 -15.30 14.33
N ALA A 864 -30.62 -14.38 13.98
CA ALA A 864 -30.29 -13.28 13.07
C ALA A 864 -29.08 -12.47 13.57
N ASN A 865 -29.01 -12.18 14.87
CA ASN A 865 -27.85 -11.51 15.48
C ASN A 865 -26.57 -12.36 15.40
N LEU A 866 -26.66 -13.68 15.59
CA LEU A 866 -25.54 -14.60 15.37
C LEU A 866 -25.07 -14.59 13.91
N LEU A 867 -26.00 -14.64 12.95
CA LEU A 867 -25.69 -14.58 11.51
C LEU A 867 -25.07 -13.25 11.13
N LEU A 868 -25.54 -12.14 11.69
CA LEU A 868 -24.96 -10.81 11.48
C LEU A 868 -23.53 -10.74 12.03
N ARG A 869 -23.25 -11.32 13.19
CA ARG A 869 -21.88 -11.41 13.74
C ARG A 869 -20.96 -12.26 12.86
N ASN A 870 -21.46 -13.32 12.24
CA ASN A 870 -20.67 -14.19 11.36
C ASN A 870 -20.47 -13.56 9.96
N SER A 871 -21.50 -12.95 9.39
CA SER A 871 -21.48 -12.26 8.08
C SER A 871 -20.74 -10.92 8.10
N THR A 872 -20.68 -10.22 9.25
CA THR A 872 -19.90 -8.99 9.43
C THR A 872 -18.38 -9.22 9.52
N ARG A 873 -17.90 -10.46 9.32
CA ARG A 873 -16.51 -10.74 8.89
C ARG A 873 -16.31 -10.25 7.45
N ALA A 874 -16.60 -8.98 7.21
CA ALA A 874 -16.64 -8.36 5.91
C ALA A 874 -15.24 -8.36 5.28
N ARG A 875 -15.16 -8.88 4.06
CA ARG A 875 -14.03 -8.74 3.15
C ARG A 875 -13.67 -7.24 3.02
N VAL A 876 -12.42 -6.91 3.32
CA VAL A 876 -11.90 -5.53 3.24
C VAL A 876 -11.71 -5.15 1.76
N ASN A 877 -12.73 -4.58 1.12
CA ASN A 877 -12.64 -4.07 -0.27
C ASN A 877 -12.11 -2.63 -0.29
N GLY A 878 -10.86 -2.44 0.17
CA GLY A 878 -10.23 -1.13 0.31
C GLY A 878 -10.12 -0.35 -1.02
N SER A 879 -9.88 -1.04 -2.13
CA SER A 879 -9.82 -0.50 -3.49
C SER A 879 -11.11 0.20 -3.90
N GLN A 880 -12.26 -0.49 -3.78
CA GLN A 880 -13.58 0.02 -4.14
C GLN A 880 -13.99 1.23 -3.28
N ARG A 881 -13.75 1.16 -1.96
CA ARG A 881 -14.05 2.28 -1.06
C ARG A 881 -13.20 3.51 -1.40
N TYR A 882 -11.92 3.30 -1.69
CA TYR A 882 -11.04 4.39 -2.10
C TYR A 882 -11.44 4.96 -3.48
N LEU A 883 -11.87 4.13 -4.43
CA LEU A 883 -12.41 4.55 -5.72
C LEU A 883 -13.63 5.44 -5.55
N ALA A 884 -14.63 4.98 -4.80
CA ALA A 884 -15.84 5.74 -4.50
C ALA A 884 -15.52 7.11 -3.88
N LYS A 885 -14.60 7.13 -2.91
CA LYS A 885 -14.12 8.37 -2.30
C LYS A 885 -13.46 9.31 -3.31
N GLN A 886 -12.60 8.82 -4.21
CA GLN A 886 -11.99 9.67 -5.23
C GLN A 886 -13.01 10.25 -6.21
N ILE A 887 -14.05 9.47 -6.57
CA ILE A 887 -15.17 9.94 -7.40
C ILE A 887 -15.88 11.10 -6.69
N VAL A 888 -16.37 10.87 -5.48
CA VAL A 888 -17.11 11.88 -4.68
C VAL A 888 -16.26 13.13 -4.45
N LYS A 889 -14.98 12.96 -4.10
CA LYS A 889 -14.04 14.08 -3.92
C LYS A 889 -13.91 14.94 -5.16
N LYS A 890 -13.91 14.34 -6.35
CA LYS A 890 -13.80 15.07 -7.62
C LYS A 890 -15.10 15.78 -7.98
N VAL A 891 -16.26 15.15 -7.79
CA VAL A 891 -17.58 15.75 -8.06
C VAL A 891 -17.81 16.95 -7.14
N ARG A 892 -17.48 16.83 -5.85
CA ARG A 892 -17.63 17.90 -4.85
C ARG A 892 -16.79 19.16 -5.12
N ARG A 893 -15.83 19.12 -6.04
CA ARG A 893 -15.11 20.33 -6.45
C ARG A 893 -16.01 21.32 -7.20
N ASN A 894 -17.03 20.80 -7.90
CA ASN A 894 -18.02 21.63 -8.62
C ASN A 894 -19.36 21.70 -7.88
N TYR A 895 -19.70 20.66 -7.11
CA TYR A 895 -20.94 20.59 -6.32
C TYR A 895 -20.63 20.36 -4.83
N PRO A 896 -20.23 21.40 -4.07
CA PRO A 896 -19.71 21.26 -2.71
C PRO A 896 -20.66 20.61 -1.71
N TYR A 897 -21.98 20.72 -1.95
CA TYR A 897 -23.04 20.19 -1.09
C TYR A 897 -23.52 18.79 -1.48
N ALA A 898 -22.94 18.18 -2.52
CA ALA A 898 -23.36 16.87 -3.00
C ALA A 898 -23.27 15.79 -1.91
N GLN A 899 -24.39 15.13 -1.64
CA GLN A 899 -24.47 13.97 -0.77
C GLN A 899 -24.05 12.71 -1.53
N SER A 900 -23.60 11.68 -0.80
CA SER A 900 -23.14 10.44 -1.43
C SER A 900 -23.44 9.22 -0.59
N SER A 901 -23.87 8.15 -1.22
CA SER A 901 -24.09 6.84 -0.62
C SER A 901 -23.33 5.76 -1.38
N LEU A 902 -22.69 4.84 -0.66
CA LEU A 902 -21.93 3.72 -1.20
C LEU A 902 -22.53 2.41 -0.74
N PHE A 903 -22.71 1.49 -1.69
CA PHE A 903 -23.22 0.15 -1.46
C PHE A 903 -22.36 -0.81 -2.28
N LEU A 904 -21.47 -1.54 -1.59
CA LEU A 904 -20.67 -2.56 -2.25
C LEU A 904 -21.59 -3.72 -2.59
N GLN A 905 -21.69 -4.08 -3.86
CA GLN A 905 -22.48 -5.23 -4.27
C GLN A 905 -21.70 -6.52 -4.00
N GLU A 906 -22.45 -7.59 -3.78
CA GLU A 906 -21.86 -8.93 -3.63
C GLU A 906 -21.78 -9.60 -5.00
N THR A 907 -20.58 -10.06 -5.37
CA THR A 907 -20.32 -10.75 -6.64
C THR A 907 -21.28 -11.91 -6.89
N GLU A 908 -21.71 -12.59 -5.82
CA GLU A 908 -22.63 -13.73 -5.88
C GLU A 908 -24.02 -13.33 -6.40
N GLU A 909 -24.56 -12.18 -5.96
CA GLU A 909 -25.89 -11.74 -6.39
C GLU A 909 -25.89 -11.32 -7.86
N ILE A 910 -24.83 -10.63 -8.30
CA ILE A 910 -24.66 -10.23 -9.69
C ILE A 910 -24.53 -11.45 -10.59
N ARG A 911 -23.76 -12.46 -10.18
CA ARG A 911 -23.63 -13.73 -10.91
C ARG A 911 -24.96 -14.48 -11.03
N LYS A 912 -25.80 -14.49 -9.99
CA LYS A 912 -27.11 -15.18 -10.02
C LYS A 912 -28.05 -14.54 -11.03
N ILE A 913 -28.21 -13.21 -11.00
CA ILE A 913 -29.04 -12.50 -11.98
C ILE A 913 -28.49 -12.68 -13.39
N ARG A 914 -27.17 -12.59 -13.56
CA ARG A 914 -26.54 -12.81 -14.84
C ARG A 914 -26.83 -14.21 -15.40
N LYS A 915 -26.72 -15.25 -14.56
CA LYS A 915 -26.98 -16.63 -14.97
C LYS A 915 -28.43 -16.83 -15.41
N ASP A 916 -29.40 -16.23 -14.71
CA ASP A 916 -30.81 -16.24 -15.13
C ASP A 916 -30.98 -15.61 -16.53
N LEU A 917 -30.37 -14.44 -16.76
CA LEU A 917 -30.41 -13.77 -18.07
C LEU A 917 -29.72 -14.60 -19.17
N GLU A 918 -28.63 -15.32 -18.83
CA GLU A 918 -27.92 -16.22 -19.76
C GLU A 918 -28.77 -17.47 -20.10
N GLU A 919 -29.45 -18.05 -19.11
CA GLU A 919 -30.34 -19.21 -19.29
C GLU A 919 -31.58 -18.85 -20.10
N ARG A 920 -32.08 -17.62 -19.96
CA ARG A 920 -33.19 -17.06 -20.74
C ARG A 920 -32.79 -16.57 -22.14
N GLY A 921 -31.48 -16.60 -22.48
CA GLY A 921 -30.97 -16.16 -23.78
C GLY A 921 -30.98 -14.64 -24.00
N ILE A 922 -31.14 -13.84 -22.94
CA ILE A 922 -31.20 -12.37 -23.01
C ILE A 922 -29.79 -11.78 -23.13
N VAL A 923 -28.79 -12.42 -22.51
CA VAL A 923 -27.38 -12.06 -22.62
C VAL A 923 -26.54 -13.27 -23.00
N GLU A 924 -25.43 -13.04 -23.71
CA GLU A 924 -24.51 -14.12 -24.04
C GLU A 924 -23.89 -14.75 -22.78
N LYS A 925 -23.77 -16.09 -22.82
CA LYS A 925 -23.01 -16.86 -21.81
C LYS A 925 -21.61 -16.29 -21.66
N LYS A 926 -21.18 -16.12 -20.40
CA LYS A 926 -19.87 -15.56 -20.08
C LYS A 926 -18.74 -16.44 -20.67
N LYS A 927 -17.98 -15.86 -21.61
CA LYS A 927 -16.80 -16.49 -22.23
C LYS A 927 -15.54 -16.25 -21.38
N THR A 928 -14.56 -17.15 -21.49
CA THR A 928 -13.22 -16.99 -20.91
C THR A 928 -12.21 -16.93 -22.05
N PRO A 929 -11.48 -15.80 -22.25
CA PRO A 929 -11.49 -14.58 -21.45
C PRO A 929 -12.78 -13.75 -21.59
N GLN A 930 -13.11 -12.99 -20.54
CA GLN A 930 -14.32 -12.17 -20.46
C GLN A 930 -14.33 -11.08 -21.56
N PRO A 931 -15.37 -11.01 -22.42
CA PRO A 931 -15.50 -9.95 -23.41
C PRO A 931 -15.67 -8.57 -22.79
N ALA A 932 -15.27 -7.51 -23.49
CA ALA A 932 -15.32 -6.15 -22.95
C ALA A 932 -16.76 -5.70 -22.59
N PHE A 933 -17.75 -6.04 -23.42
CA PHE A 933 -19.17 -5.77 -23.17
C PHE A 933 -19.73 -6.48 -21.92
N SER A 934 -19.14 -7.63 -21.55
CA SER A 934 -19.55 -8.38 -20.37
C SER A 934 -19.42 -7.56 -19.08
N HIS A 935 -18.48 -6.61 -19.01
CA HIS A 935 -18.30 -5.71 -17.88
C HIS A 935 -19.42 -4.67 -17.77
N ILE A 936 -20.02 -4.26 -18.90
CA ILE A 936 -21.17 -3.35 -18.92
C ILE A 936 -22.41 -4.06 -18.38
N ILE A 937 -22.60 -5.33 -18.72
CA ILE A 937 -23.70 -6.14 -18.18
C ILE A 937 -23.57 -6.23 -16.65
N ASP A 938 -22.38 -6.60 -16.14
CA ASP A 938 -22.12 -6.71 -14.70
C ASP A 938 -22.34 -5.36 -13.98
N ALA A 939 -21.92 -4.24 -14.59
CA ALA A 939 -22.14 -2.89 -14.05
C ALA A 939 -23.63 -2.48 -14.03
N ASN A 940 -24.42 -2.87 -15.03
CA ASN A 940 -25.86 -2.61 -15.06
C ASN A 940 -26.62 -3.45 -14.05
N ILE A 941 -26.29 -4.74 -13.91
CA ILE A 941 -26.88 -5.59 -12.88
C ILE A 941 -26.57 -5.02 -11.49
N SER A 942 -25.34 -4.53 -11.28
CA SER A 942 -24.96 -3.84 -10.05
C SER A 942 -25.80 -2.59 -9.78
N LEU A 943 -26.05 -1.77 -10.81
CA LEU A 943 -26.91 -0.58 -10.72
C LEU A 943 -28.37 -0.95 -10.40
N PHE A 944 -28.94 -1.91 -11.13
CA PHE A 944 -30.29 -2.42 -10.95
C PHE A 944 -30.51 -2.95 -9.52
N LEU A 945 -29.62 -3.83 -9.06
CA LEU A 945 -29.63 -4.37 -7.70
C LEU A 945 -29.59 -3.24 -6.67
N GLY A 946 -28.68 -2.29 -6.86
CA GLY A 946 -28.51 -1.14 -5.98
C GLY A 946 -29.77 -0.29 -5.85
N LEU A 947 -30.39 0.07 -6.97
CA LEU A 947 -31.62 0.87 -7.00
C LEU A 947 -32.81 0.13 -6.38
N ASN A 948 -32.95 -1.16 -6.67
CA ASN A 948 -33.99 -2.00 -6.07
C ASN A 948 -33.84 -2.12 -4.55
N GLN A 949 -32.61 -2.32 -4.07
CA GLN A 949 -32.33 -2.38 -2.63
C GLN A 949 -32.71 -1.08 -1.92
N GLU A 950 -32.58 0.07 -2.58
CA GLU A 950 -32.94 1.39 -2.02
C GLU A 950 -34.44 1.73 -2.16
N GLY A 951 -35.25 0.82 -2.71
CA GLY A 951 -36.70 1.02 -2.81
C GLY A 951 -37.14 1.82 -4.03
N TYR A 952 -36.26 2.03 -5.01
CA TYR A 952 -36.60 2.65 -6.30
C TYR A 952 -37.15 1.64 -7.32
N ALA A 953 -37.54 0.44 -6.86
CA ALA A 953 -38.05 -0.65 -7.70
C ALA A 953 -39.35 -0.31 -8.44
N THR A 954 -40.15 0.64 -7.93
CA THR A 954 -41.36 1.13 -8.60
C THR A 954 -41.08 1.80 -9.95
N PHE A 955 -39.85 2.27 -10.18
CA PHE A 955 -39.42 2.85 -11.45
C PHE A 955 -38.86 1.80 -12.43
N ILE A 956 -38.62 0.57 -11.98
CA ILE A 956 -38.04 -0.52 -12.76
C ILE A 956 -39.06 -1.67 -12.84
N SER A 957 -40.23 -1.39 -13.41
CA SER A 957 -41.38 -2.30 -13.50
C SER A 957 -41.16 -3.54 -14.38
N GLN A 958 -40.02 -3.63 -15.04
CA GLN A 958 -39.79 -4.51 -16.19
C GLN A 958 -38.63 -5.51 -16.05
N GLY A 959 -38.11 -5.68 -14.83
CA GLY A 959 -37.01 -6.62 -14.57
C GLY A 959 -35.65 -6.13 -15.09
N PRO A 960 -34.56 -6.85 -14.79
CA PRO A 960 -33.20 -6.47 -15.17
C PRO A 960 -32.95 -6.45 -16.69
N GLU A 961 -33.72 -7.21 -17.47
CA GLU A 961 -33.61 -7.33 -18.92
C GLU A 961 -33.95 -6.04 -19.68
N GLU A 962 -35.02 -5.36 -19.30
CA GLU A 962 -35.46 -4.11 -19.95
C GLU A 962 -34.63 -2.91 -19.46
N PHE A 963 -33.85 -3.09 -18.39
CA PHE A 963 -32.93 -2.09 -17.85
C PHE A 963 -31.52 -2.15 -18.47
N LEU A 964 -31.28 -3.04 -19.44
CA LEU A 964 -30.01 -3.13 -20.14
C LEU A 964 -29.81 -1.93 -21.10
N PRO A 965 -28.59 -1.35 -21.17
CA PRO A 965 -28.32 -0.22 -22.04
C PRO A 965 -28.31 -0.68 -23.50
N LYS A 966 -28.95 0.09 -24.38
CA LYS A 966 -28.93 -0.16 -25.83
C LYS A 966 -27.58 0.15 -26.48
N GLN A 967 -26.85 1.10 -25.91
CA GLN A 967 -25.56 1.58 -26.43
C GLN A 967 -24.63 1.96 -25.29
N PHE A 968 -23.32 1.93 -25.55
CA PHE A 968 -22.30 2.32 -24.59
C PHE A 968 -21.12 3.01 -25.28
N HIS A 969 -20.44 3.89 -24.55
CA HIS A 969 -19.24 4.56 -25.04
C HIS A 969 -17.98 3.81 -24.61
N ILE A 970 -16.98 3.73 -25.50
CA ILE A 970 -15.68 3.15 -25.18
C ILE A 970 -14.67 4.27 -24.93
N ILE A 971 -14.08 4.28 -23.74
CA ILE A 971 -13.01 5.20 -23.36
C ILE A 971 -11.72 4.42 -23.18
N ARG A 972 -10.77 4.61 -24.09
CA ARG A 972 -9.43 4.03 -23.96
C ARG A 972 -8.46 4.99 -23.28
N ALA A 973 -7.66 4.48 -22.36
CA ALA A 973 -6.48 5.18 -21.88
C ALA A 973 -5.48 5.28 -23.03
N GLN A 974 -5.40 6.42 -23.70
CA GLN A 974 -4.45 6.63 -24.79
C GLN A 974 -3.18 7.31 -24.30
N LYS A 975 -2.05 6.92 -24.89
CA LYS A 975 -0.80 7.64 -24.76
C LYS A 975 -0.97 8.96 -25.52
N LYS A 976 -1.04 10.11 -24.81
CA LYS A 976 -1.06 11.45 -25.43
C LYS A 976 -0.07 11.50 -26.61
N LYS A 977 -0.53 11.93 -27.79
CA LYS A 977 0.32 12.09 -28.99
C LYS A 977 1.49 13.03 -28.66
N ILE A 978 2.62 12.87 -29.34
CA ILE A 978 3.83 13.70 -29.08
C ILE A 978 3.51 15.19 -29.23
N SER A 979 2.65 15.55 -30.18
CA SER A 979 2.14 16.91 -30.42
C SER A 979 1.43 17.53 -29.20
N GLU A 980 0.74 16.73 -28.39
CA GLU A 980 0.06 17.21 -27.17
C GLU A 980 0.98 17.28 -25.94
N ARG A 981 2.23 16.79 -26.07
CA ARG A 981 3.25 16.78 -25.02
C ARG A 981 4.30 17.86 -25.21
N THR A 982 4.42 18.41 -26.40
CA THR A 982 5.30 19.52 -26.73
C THR A 982 4.56 20.82 -26.48
N ARG A 983 5.22 21.83 -25.89
CA ARG A 983 4.59 23.14 -25.73
C ARG A 983 4.37 23.73 -27.13
N PRO A 984 3.30 24.50 -27.37
CA PRO A 984 3.10 25.18 -28.65
C PRO A 984 4.33 25.97 -29.12
N SER A 985 5.06 26.56 -28.18
CA SER A 985 6.32 27.27 -28.44
C SER A 985 7.45 26.38 -28.93
N ASP A 986 7.52 25.11 -28.50
CA ASP A 986 8.53 24.16 -28.96
C ASP A 986 8.21 23.68 -30.40
N ILE A 987 6.92 23.56 -30.75
CA ILE A 987 6.46 23.25 -32.12
C ILE A 987 6.75 24.43 -33.07
N ALA A 988 6.47 25.66 -32.63
CA ALA A 988 6.76 26.86 -33.42
C ALA A 988 8.25 27.00 -33.72
N ARG A 989 9.12 26.79 -32.73
CA ARG A 989 10.59 26.83 -32.91
C ARG A 989 11.09 25.77 -33.89
N LEU A 990 10.59 24.54 -33.79
CA LEU A 990 10.94 23.49 -34.75
C LEU A 990 10.45 23.84 -36.15
N SER A 991 9.24 24.39 -36.29
CA SER A 991 8.68 24.76 -37.59
C SER A 991 9.49 25.89 -38.24
N LEU A 992 9.84 26.93 -37.48
CA LEU A 992 10.72 28.03 -37.92
C LEU A 992 12.11 27.54 -38.32
N MET A 993 12.71 26.62 -37.55
CA MET A 993 14.01 26.03 -37.88
C MET A 993 13.97 25.23 -39.17
N HIS A 994 12.91 24.46 -39.43
CA HIS A 994 12.78 23.72 -40.68
C HIS A 994 12.55 24.67 -41.87
N ALA A 995 11.72 25.71 -41.70
CA ALA A 995 11.51 26.73 -42.74
C ALA A 995 12.83 27.39 -43.13
N ASP A 996 13.58 27.94 -42.15
CA ASP A 996 14.89 28.58 -42.38
C ASP A 996 15.91 27.62 -43.03
N MET A 997 15.92 26.35 -42.62
CA MET A 997 16.78 25.34 -43.24
C MET A 997 16.41 25.08 -44.71
N PHE A 998 15.11 24.97 -45.04
CA PHE A 998 14.65 24.73 -46.41
C PHE A 998 14.84 25.96 -47.29
N ASP A 999 14.66 27.17 -46.75
CA ASP A 999 14.90 28.42 -47.47
C ASP A 999 16.39 28.61 -47.75
N SER A 1000 17.27 28.40 -46.76
CA SER A 1000 18.72 28.41 -46.99
C SER A 1000 19.17 27.41 -48.05
N VAL A 1001 18.71 26.15 -47.97
CA VAL A 1001 19.07 25.11 -48.95
C VAL A 1001 18.50 25.43 -50.33
N GLY A 1002 17.24 25.88 -50.41
CA GLY A 1002 16.54 26.21 -51.64
C GLY A 1002 17.18 27.40 -52.37
N THR A 1003 17.48 28.48 -51.64
CA THR A 1003 18.08 29.69 -52.18
C THR A 1003 19.53 29.44 -52.62
N LEU A 1004 20.35 28.77 -51.81
CA LEU A 1004 21.73 28.44 -52.19
C LEU A 1004 21.81 27.47 -53.37
N ALA A 1005 20.97 26.44 -53.39
CA ALA A 1005 20.93 25.50 -54.51
C ALA A 1005 20.39 26.19 -55.78
N GLY A 1006 19.29 26.94 -55.68
CA GLY A 1006 18.66 27.61 -56.81
C GLY A 1006 19.54 28.69 -57.44
N MET A 1007 20.10 29.61 -56.63
CA MET A 1007 21.01 30.64 -57.12
C MET A 1007 22.32 30.04 -57.64
N GLY A 1008 22.90 29.08 -56.91
CA GLY A 1008 24.18 28.49 -57.30
C GLY A 1008 24.09 27.64 -58.58
N ILE A 1009 22.95 26.99 -58.84
CA ILE A 1009 22.69 26.31 -60.12
C ILE A 1009 22.54 27.32 -61.26
N ARG A 1010 21.75 28.40 -61.08
CA ARG A 1010 21.59 29.45 -62.12
C ARG A 1010 22.90 30.18 -62.43
N ALA A 1011 23.72 30.44 -61.42
CA ALA A 1011 25.03 31.05 -61.56
C ALA A 1011 26.13 30.07 -62.05
N LYS A 1012 25.77 28.82 -62.38
CA LYS A 1012 26.69 27.73 -62.79
C LYS A 1012 27.83 27.46 -61.78
N LEU A 1013 27.67 27.85 -60.51
CA LEU A 1013 28.72 27.77 -59.49
C LEU A 1013 29.10 26.33 -59.09
N PHE A 1014 28.22 25.36 -59.34
CA PHE A 1014 28.43 23.95 -58.98
C PHE A 1014 28.81 23.05 -60.18
N THR A 1015 29.10 23.62 -61.36
CA THR A 1015 29.33 22.85 -62.60
C THR A 1015 30.77 22.36 -62.81
N ASN A 1016 31.78 23.05 -62.27
CA ASN A 1016 33.20 22.78 -62.57
C ASN A 1016 34.01 22.23 -61.39
N ASP A 1017 33.37 21.55 -60.43
CA ASP A 1017 34.00 20.89 -59.26
C ASP A 1017 34.83 21.78 -58.30
N THR A 1018 34.95 23.09 -58.59
CA THR A 1018 35.71 24.07 -57.78
C THR A 1018 35.00 24.51 -56.50
N LYS A 1019 33.65 24.44 -56.44
CA LYS A 1019 32.85 24.72 -55.22
C LYS A 1019 31.80 23.63 -55.03
N LYS A 1020 31.93 22.83 -53.97
CA LYS A 1020 30.98 21.75 -53.63
C LYS A 1020 29.81 22.29 -52.81
N LEU A 1021 28.57 22.00 -53.23
CA LEU A 1021 27.34 22.41 -52.53
C LEU A 1021 27.38 22.10 -51.03
N GLN A 1022 27.90 20.93 -50.65
CA GLN A 1022 28.08 20.53 -49.25
C GLN A 1022 28.94 21.52 -48.44
N LYS A 1023 30.05 22.01 -49.01
CA LYS A 1023 30.93 22.97 -48.32
C LYS A 1023 30.26 24.33 -48.18
N THR A 1024 29.50 24.76 -49.18
CA THR A 1024 28.74 26.01 -49.14
C THR A 1024 27.62 25.96 -48.10
N LEU A 1025 26.87 24.85 -48.01
CA LEU A 1025 25.87 24.64 -46.95
C LEU A 1025 26.50 24.58 -45.55
N THR A 1026 27.72 24.05 -45.44
CA THR A 1026 28.45 24.04 -44.16
C THR A 1026 28.88 25.45 -43.75
N ALA A 1027 29.30 26.28 -44.70
CA ALA A 1027 29.66 27.67 -44.45
C ALA A 1027 28.43 28.51 -44.06
N ASP A 1028 27.28 28.30 -44.73
CA ASP A 1028 26.01 28.94 -44.37
C ASP A 1028 25.54 28.55 -42.97
N ALA A 1029 25.59 27.25 -42.64
CA ALA A 1029 25.27 26.77 -41.29
C ALA A 1029 26.17 27.41 -40.22
N PHE A 1030 27.47 27.58 -40.50
CA PHE A 1030 28.39 28.25 -39.59
C PHE A 1030 28.09 29.75 -39.45
N ALA A 1031 27.77 30.43 -40.55
CA ALA A 1031 27.38 31.85 -40.56
C ALA A 1031 26.08 32.06 -39.77
N THR A 1032 25.08 31.20 -39.93
CA THR A 1032 23.82 31.22 -39.16
C THR A 1032 24.05 31.02 -37.66
N ILE A 1033 24.93 30.09 -37.28
CA ILE A 1033 25.31 29.89 -35.87
C ILE A 1033 26.00 31.13 -35.32
N ALA A 1034 26.99 31.68 -36.04
CA ALA A 1034 27.73 32.86 -35.62
C ALA A 1034 26.83 34.10 -35.52
N GLY A 1035 25.96 34.32 -36.51
CA GLY A 1035 24.98 35.41 -36.52
C GLY A 1035 24.00 35.32 -35.36
N ALA A 1036 23.51 34.12 -35.03
CA ALA A 1036 22.66 33.91 -33.86
C ALA A 1036 23.37 34.23 -32.53
N PHE A 1037 24.67 33.92 -32.41
CA PHE A 1037 25.47 34.31 -31.24
C PHE A 1037 25.68 35.83 -31.13
N LEU A 1038 25.75 36.53 -32.27
CA LEU A 1038 25.94 37.96 -32.35
C LEU A 1038 24.62 38.76 -32.39
N GLY A 1039 23.47 38.08 -32.48
CA GLY A 1039 22.14 38.70 -32.51
C GLY A 1039 21.74 39.32 -33.85
N THR A 1040 22.35 38.88 -34.96
CA THR A 1040 22.11 39.38 -36.32
C THR A 1040 21.19 38.46 -37.13
N SER A 1041 20.53 38.98 -38.18
CA SER A 1041 19.69 38.17 -39.09
C SER A 1041 20.49 37.12 -39.85
N THR A 1042 19.82 36.08 -40.34
CA THR A 1042 20.45 35.07 -41.21
C THR A 1042 20.78 35.67 -42.59
N THR A 1043 21.79 35.10 -43.25
CA THR A 1043 22.28 35.50 -44.58
C THR A 1043 21.17 35.48 -45.64
N THR A 1044 20.26 34.50 -45.56
CA THR A 1044 19.15 34.32 -46.49
C THR A 1044 18.12 35.45 -46.37
N SER A 1045 17.67 35.79 -45.15
CA SER A 1045 16.74 36.92 -44.95
C SER A 1045 17.34 38.28 -45.35
N PHE A 1046 18.67 38.43 -45.21
CA PHE A 1046 19.36 39.64 -45.68
C PHE A 1046 19.35 39.74 -47.21
N ILE A 1047 19.62 38.64 -47.92
CA ILE A 1047 19.62 38.60 -49.39
C ILE A 1047 18.21 38.78 -49.96
N GLU A 1048 17.19 38.14 -49.38
CA GLU A 1048 15.80 38.32 -49.79
C GLU A 1048 15.30 39.75 -49.52
N SER A 1049 15.73 40.36 -48.42
CA SER A 1049 15.46 41.77 -48.16
C SER A 1049 16.16 42.70 -49.16
N ALA A 1050 17.39 42.38 -49.59
CA ALA A 1050 18.11 43.20 -50.58
C ALA A 1050 17.52 43.06 -51.98
N ALA A 1051 17.17 41.83 -52.40
CA ALA A 1051 16.52 41.56 -53.68
C ALA A 1051 15.10 42.17 -53.75
N GLY A 1052 14.34 42.13 -52.66
CA GLY A 1052 13.02 42.76 -52.57
C GLY A 1052 13.06 44.30 -52.59
N VAL A 1053 14.16 44.90 -52.16
CA VAL A 1053 14.39 46.37 -52.27
C VAL A 1053 14.81 46.74 -53.70
N GLU A 1054 15.64 45.93 -54.37
CA GLU A 1054 16.00 46.12 -55.79
C GLU A 1054 14.80 45.99 -56.74
N GLU A 1055 13.86 45.08 -56.46
CA GLU A 1055 12.64 44.91 -57.27
C GLU A 1055 11.64 46.08 -57.10
N GLN A 1056 11.69 46.81 -55.98
CA GLN A 1056 10.90 48.02 -55.77
C GLN A 1056 11.49 49.27 -56.44
N ASP A 1057 12.81 49.40 -56.52
CA ASP A 1057 13.48 50.51 -57.21
C ASP A 1057 13.41 50.38 -58.75
N LEU A 1058 13.08 49.19 -59.29
CA LEU A 1058 12.81 48.97 -60.72
C LEU A 1058 11.36 49.24 -61.14
N LEU A 1059 10.46 49.51 -60.17
CA LEU A 1059 9.02 49.79 -60.39
C LEU A 1059 8.59 51.21 -59.97
N ALA A 1060 9.53 52.07 -59.57
CA ALA A 1060 9.35 53.51 -59.38
C ALA A 1060 10.12 54.27 -60.48
#